data_AF-A0A166ZYP8-F1
#
_entry.id   AF-A0A166ZYP8-F1
#
_cell.length_a   1.000
_cell.length_b   1.000
_cell.length_c   1.000
_cell.angle_alpha   90.00
_cell.angle_beta   90.00
_cell.angle_gamma   90.00
#
_symmetry.space_group_name_H-M   'P 1'
#
loop_
_entity.id
_entity.type
_entity.pdbx_description
1 polymer ?
#
loop_
_entity_poly.entity_id
_entity_poly.type
_entity_poly.pdbx_seq_one_letter_code
_entity_poly.pdbx_strand_id
1 'polypeptide(L)'
;MSEQSIQSSINNKILITGVILVVSVILGAQLGQAESEQMRMLSFVVPLIGIAAALIFMKQGLSVFTLQLATVYSALPIIQARSEEQLGQVDFSGFPQLFRALSNLESEEVHQDDHTQSLLLALKGCQANIMVADSDHNIVYMNDSVTSMLRKNEHQLRQELPSFNVATTIGTNIDMFHANPSHQRNLLANLRDVYKTQITVAGLTFDLIATPVFDEDNNRIATLVEWGDLTEQLAIEKKQQDEAAKNARISSALNVCQANVMLADDDFNIVYVNDSVTQMLRKNQAKLQEALPRFNVDDLIGQNIDIFHVNPAHQRNLLNSMTSTYNTDIQVAGFTFGLIATPVQDSEGRRIGTVVEWEDKTERLAQEREAQSIANENLRVRRALDNVATNTMIADSHFNIVYMNESVVEMMKNAERDIRQDLPNFDCGKLMGANIDVFHKNPAHQRNMVTNLTNTYKTEIKVGGRTFGLVANPIIAADGERIGTVVEWEDRTNEVAIESEVNELVESARSGNLSARLNENDKDGFYLRLAQGLNGLVSIVDAAVSDTVNMLDALANGDLTQRINANYNGAFDKLKQDANTTADKLTEVLNRISSSAAMVASGAEEISQGNADLSQRTEEQASSLEETASSMEEMTSTVRQNADNAKVANELASETSEKAVAGGEVVNRAVASMSEINESSKKIADIISVIDEIAFQTNLLALNAAVEAARAGEQGRGFAVVAGEVRNLAQRSAGAAKEIKDLIRDSVGKVEDGTLLVNESGSTLKEIVEAVKRVTEMISDIAEASEEQSSGIEQVNKAVAQMDEMTQQNAALVEEASAAGESMAEQANDMRRLLNFFNVGESSGGNGLSEVASISTERLNKPQPPSSNTANIKLPSTSSNGSMDMGRSKSEAANRFADDSDEWEEF
;
A
#
# COMPACT_ATOMS: atom_id res chain seq x y z
N MET A 1 -26.73 15.72 -10.12
CA MET A 1 -25.89 16.96 -10.18
C MET A 1 -24.60 16.63 -10.93
N SER A 2 -23.89 17.62 -11.47
CA SER A 2 -22.53 17.36 -12.01
C SER A 2 -21.51 17.37 -10.87
N GLU A 3 -20.51 16.49 -10.98
CA GLU A 3 -19.45 16.32 -9.96
C GLU A 3 -18.69 17.62 -9.69
N GLN A 4 -18.38 18.38 -10.75
CA GLN A 4 -17.76 19.70 -10.68
C GLN A 4 -18.54 20.73 -9.82
N SER A 5 -19.88 20.70 -9.80
CA SER A 5 -20.64 21.68 -9.01
C SER A 5 -20.58 21.39 -7.50
N ILE A 6 -20.48 20.10 -7.14
CA ILE A 6 -20.26 19.64 -5.76
C ILE A 6 -18.84 20.00 -5.33
N GLN A 7 -17.83 19.65 -6.13
CA GLN A 7 -16.42 19.89 -5.86
C GLN A 7 -16.09 21.38 -5.70
N SER A 8 -16.64 22.23 -6.57
CA SER A 8 -16.50 23.70 -6.49
C SER A 8 -17.08 24.27 -5.19
N SER A 9 -18.26 23.81 -4.77
CA SER A 9 -18.91 24.26 -3.53
C SER A 9 -18.14 23.87 -2.28
N ILE A 10 -17.59 22.65 -2.25
CA ILE A 10 -16.76 22.15 -1.15
C ILE A 10 -15.45 22.95 -1.06
N ASN A 11 -14.73 23.12 -2.18
CA ASN A 11 -13.45 23.83 -2.20
C ASN A 11 -13.59 25.28 -1.70
N ASN A 12 -14.64 25.99 -2.10
CA ASN A 12 -14.88 27.37 -1.65
C ASN A 12 -15.14 27.45 -0.13
N LYS A 13 -15.89 26.50 0.44
CA LYS A 13 -16.09 26.41 1.89
C LYS A 13 -14.82 26.08 2.66
N ILE A 14 -13.95 25.19 2.14
CA ILE A 14 -12.65 24.89 2.75
C ILE A 14 -11.77 26.13 2.77
N LEU A 15 -11.70 26.89 1.68
CA LEU A 15 -10.87 28.09 1.56
C LEU A 15 -11.29 29.18 2.57
N ILE A 16 -12.60 29.44 2.71
CA ILE A 16 -13.15 30.36 3.73
C ILE A 16 -12.79 29.87 5.15
N THR A 17 -12.84 28.56 5.40
CA THR A 17 -12.50 27.96 6.70
C THR A 17 -11.01 28.19 7.04
N GLY A 18 -10.12 28.05 6.06
CA GLY A 18 -8.69 28.34 6.23
C GLY A 18 -8.40 29.81 6.59
N VAL A 19 -9.09 30.75 5.93
CA VAL A 19 -8.94 32.20 6.23
C VAL A 19 -9.35 32.52 7.67
N ILE A 20 -10.46 31.95 8.17
CA ILE A 20 -10.92 32.15 9.55
C ILE A 20 -9.87 31.67 10.56
N LEU A 21 -9.24 30.51 10.32
CA LEU A 21 -8.20 29.97 11.19
C LEU A 21 -6.94 30.85 11.21
N VAL A 22 -6.43 31.25 10.04
CA VAL A 22 -5.22 32.09 9.92
C VAL A 22 -5.40 33.44 10.61
N VAL A 23 -6.54 34.11 10.38
CA VAL A 23 -6.84 35.41 11.01
C VAL A 23 -6.94 35.27 12.54
N SER A 24 -7.54 34.18 13.04
CA SER A 24 -7.69 33.93 14.48
C SER A 24 -6.34 33.69 15.17
N VAL A 25 -5.40 33.01 14.50
CA VAL A 25 -4.04 32.77 15.03
C VAL A 25 -3.21 34.06 15.02
N ILE A 26 -3.29 34.88 13.97
CA ILE A 26 -2.58 36.17 13.91
C ILE A 26 -3.06 37.12 15.02
N LEU A 27 -4.37 37.21 15.24
CA LEU A 27 -4.95 37.99 16.34
C LEU A 27 -4.50 37.47 17.72
N GLY A 28 -4.43 36.14 17.90
CA GLY A 28 -3.87 35.53 19.11
C GLY A 28 -2.41 35.95 19.35
N ALA A 29 -1.56 35.83 18.34
CA ALA A 29 -0.14 36.19 18.43
C ALA A 29 0.07 37.68 18.78
N GLN A 30 -0.70 38.59 18.18
CA GLN A 30 -0.65 40.02 18.49
C GLN A 30 -1.09 40.33 19.94
N LEU A 31 -2.11 39.64 20.46
CA LEU A 31 -2.56 39.80 21.85
C LEU A 31 -1.56 39.23 22.88
N GLY A 32 -0.74 38.25 22.50
CA GLY A 32 0.29 37.65 23.37
C GLY A 32 1.47 38.60 23.71
N GLN A 33 1.69 39.63 22.87
CA GLN A 33 2.72 40.66 23.05
C GLN A 33 2.25 41.86 23.90
N ALA A 34 0.98 41.93 24.28
CA ALA A 34 0.46 43.02 25.10
C ALA A 34 0.94 42.94 26.57
N GLU A 35 1.24 44.10 27.17
CA GLU A 35 1.68 44.20 28.58
C GLU A 35 0.58 43.80 29.58
N SER A 36 -0.69 43.91 29.20
CA SER A 36 -1.82 43.56 30.06
C SER A 36 -2.02 42.04 30.16
N GLU A 37 -1.89 41.50 31.37
CA GLU A 37 -2.09 40.08 31.69
C GLU A 37 -3.47 39.55 31.22
N GLN A 38 -4.51 40.40 31.26
CA GLN A 38 -5.84 40.05 30.74
C GLN A 38 -5.86 39.90 29.21
N MET A 39 -5.08 40.68 28.46
CA MET A 39 -4.92 40.49 27.01
C MET A 39 -4.09 39.24 26.69
N ARG A 40 -3.07 38.93 27.50
CA ARG A 40 -2.28 37.70 27.34
C ARG A 40 -3.13 36.45 27.59
N MET A 41 -4.08 36.47 28.54
CA MET A 41 -5.09 35.41 28.67
C MET A 41 -5.98 35.26 27.42
N LEU A 42 -6.41 36.37 26.81
CA LEU A 42 -7.22 36.33 25.58
C LEU A 42 -6.47 35.75 24.37
N SER A 43 -5.14 35.84 24.33
CA SER A 43 -4.31 35.30 23.24
C SER A 43 -4.53 33.80 22.97
N PHE A 44 -4.83 33.02 24.02
CA PHE A 44 -5.13 31.59 23.92
C PHE A 44 -6.61 31.29 23.62
N VAL A 45 -7.53 32.18 24.02
CA VAL A 45 -8.98 31.98 23.87
C VAL A 45 -9.46 32.30 22.45
N VAL A 46 -8.91 33.34 21.82
CA VAL A 46 -9.32 33.77 20.47
C VAL A 46 -9.10 32.68 19.40
N PRO A 47 -7.94 31.99 19.33
CA PRO A 47 -7.73 30.89 18.39
C PRO A 47 -8.71 29.71 18.59
N LEU A 48 -9.02 29.35 19.84
CA LEU A 48 -9.95 28.26 20.15
C LEU A 48 -11.38 28.55 19.67
N ILE A 49 -11.85 29.79 19.83
CA ILE A 49 -13.15 30.24 19.31
C ILE A 49 -13.15 30.22 17.77
N GLY A 50 -12.07 30.64 17.13
CA GLY A 50 -11.90 30.56 15.67
C GLY A 50 -12.00 29.13 15.13
N ILE A 51 -11.36 28.17 15.79
CA ILE A 51 -11.42 26.74 15.46
C ILE A 51 -12.86 26.20 15.60
N ALA A 52 -13.57 26.55 16.68
CA ALA A 52 -14.95 26.12 16.88
C ALA A 52 -15.90 26.66 15.80
N ALA A 53 -15.79 27.95 15.45
CA ALA A 53 -16.59 28.58 14.39
C ALA A 53 -16.32 27.94 13.01
N ALA A 54 -15.05 27.71 12.68
CA ALA A 54 -14.60 27.04 11.46
C ALA A 54 -15.25 25.65 11.29
N LEU A 55 -15.23 24.81 12.33
CA LEU A 55 -15.82 23.47 12.32
C LEU A 55 -17.34 23.49 12.14
N ILE A 56 -18.05 24.43 12.78
CA ILE A 56 -19.51 24.58 12.64
C ILE A 56 -19.90 24.96 11.20
N PHE A 57 -19.20 25.92 10.59
CA PHE A 57 -19.47 26.37 9.22
C PHE A 57 -19.23 25.27 8.16
N MET A 58 -18.21 24.42 8.38
CA MET A 58 -17.94 23.27 7.52
C MET A 58 -19.04 22.20 7.69
N LYS A 59 -19.42 21.86 8.93
CA LYS A 59 -20.46 20.87 9.24
C LYS A 59 -21.81 21.21 8.60
N GLN A 60 -22.25 22.47 8.66
CA GLN A 60 -23.47 22.93 7.99
C GLN A 60 -23.41 22.84 6.46
N GLY A 61 -22.22 22.83 5.86
CA GLY A 61 -22.05 22.64 4.42
C GLY A 61 -22.33 21.20 3.97
N LEU A 62 -21.76 20.22 4.66
CA LEU A 62 -21.89 18.81 4.27
C LEU A 62 -23.32 18.27 4.44
N SER A 63 -24.07 18.75 5.45
CA SER A 63 -25.45 18.30 5.71
C SER A 63 -26.44 18.55 4.55
N VAL A 64 -26.18 19.53 3.68
CA VAL A 64 -27.05 19.84 2.53
C VAL A 64 -26.84 18.82 1.41
N PHE A 65 -25.59 18.45 1.11
CA PHE A 65 -25.28 17.49 0.06
C PHE A 65 -25.74 16.06 0.39
N THR A 66 -25.64 15.65 1.65
CA THR A 66 -26.13 14.33 2.09
C THR A 66 -27.65 14.18 1.91
N LEU A 67 -28.42 15.25 2.11
CA LEU A 67 -29.88 15.22 1.92
C LEU A 67 -30.25 15.05 0.44
N GLN A 68 -29.55 15.74 -0.47
CA GLN A 68 -29.81 15.68 -1.92
C GLN A 68 -29.45 14.33 -2.54
N LEU A 69 -28.45 13.63 -2.00
CA LEU A 69 -28.09 12.26 -2.42
C LEU A 69 -29.12 11.21 -1.98
N ALA A 70 -29.74 11.38 -0.81
CA ALA A 70 -30.73 10.44 -0.29
C ALA A 70 -31.96 10.29 -1.20
N THR A 71 -32.52 11.40 -1.71
CA THR A 71 -33.70 11.41 -2.59
C THR A 71 -33.47 10.64 -3.90
N VAL A 72 -32.26 10.69 -4.46
CA VAL A 72 -31.92 9.96 -5.69
C VAL A 72 -31.83 8.45 -5.39
N TYR A 73 -31.30 8.08 -4.23
CA TYR A 73 -31.15 6.68 -3.83
C TYR A 73 -32.50 6.00 -3.56
N SER A 74 -33.47 6.72 -2.97
CA SER A 74 -34.81 6.17 -2.69
C SER A 74 -35.68 5.95 -3.94
N ALA A 75 -35.43 6.68 -5.04
CA ALA A 75 -36.19 6.55 -6.28
C ALA A 75 -35.76 5.34 -7.15
N LEU A 76 -34.50 4.92 -7.06
CA LEU A 76 -33.88 3.93 -7.95
C LEU A 76 -34.60 2.56 -8.00
N PRO A 77 -35.01 1.95 -6.87
CA PRO A 77 -35.63 0.63 -6.87
C PRO A 77 -37.03 0.61 -7.50
N ILE A 78 -37.79 1.69 -7.32
CA ILE A 78 -39.20 1.77 -7.73
C ILE A 78 -39.31 1.82 -9.26
N ILE A 79 -38.38 2.51 -9.92
CA ILE A 79 -38.25 2.58 -11.38
C ILE A 79 -37.97 1.18 -11.97
N GLN A 80 -37.19 0.33 -11.28
CA GLN A 80 -36.95 -1.05 -11.71
C GLN A 80 -38.20 -1.94 -11.55
N ALA A 81 -39.01 -1.71 -10.51
CA ALA A 81 -40.23 -2.47 -10.25
C ALA A 81 -41.42 -2.11 -11.17
N ARG A 82 -41.35 -1.01 -11.92
CA ARG A 82 -42.42 -0.50 -12.81
C ARG A 82 -43.80 -0.31 -12.13
N SER A 83 -43.81 -0.03 -10.82
CA SER A 83 -45.05 0.25 -10.07
C SER A 83 -45.34 1.76 -10.07
N GLU A 84 -46.42 2.16 -10.75
CA GLU A 84 -46.86 3.56 -10.84
C GLU A 84 -47.30 4.12 -9.47
N GLU A 85 -47.99 3.31 -8.67
CA GLU A 85 -48.54 3.70 -7.36
C GLU A 85 -47.46 4.00 -6.31
N GLN A 86 -46.35 3.23 -6.31
CA GLN A 86 -45.21 3.49 -5.41
C GLN A 86 -44.38 4.71 -5.87
N LEU A 87 -44.34 5.00 -7.17
CA LEU A 87 -43.64 6.17 -7.72
C LEU A 87 -44.25 7.51 -7.27
N GLY A 88 -45.51 7.51 -6.81
CA GLY A 88 -46.15 8.68 -6.20
C GLY A 88 -45.78 8.96 -4.74
N GLN A 89 -45.06 8.06 -4.05
CA GLN A 89 -44.80 8.18 -2.60
C GLN A 89 -43.42 8.77 -2.24
N VAL A 90 -42.52 8.94 -3.21
CA VAL A 90 -41.20 9.55 -3.00
C VAL A 90 -41.27 11.08 -3.15
N ASP A 91 -40.68 11.81 -2.21
CA ASP A 91 -40.63 13.27 -2.26
C ASP A 91 -39.68 13.77 -3.36
N PHE A 92 -40.24 13.99 -4.55
CA PHE A 92 -39.56 14.58 -5.70
C PHE A 92 -39.58 16.12 -5.72
N SER A 93 -39.85 16.81 -4.60
CA SER A 93 -39.89 18.28 -4.54
C SER A 93 -38.62 18.97 -5.07
N GLY A 94 -37.46 18.31 -4.97
CA GLY A 94 -36.19 18.78 -5.55
C GLY A 94 -36.01 18.54 -7.06
N PHE A 95 -36.76 17.63 -7.69
CA PHE A 95 -36.51 17.15 -9.07
C PHE A 95 -37.80 16.84 -9.90
N PRO A 96 -38.70 17.81 -10.11
CA PRO A 96 -40.04 17.57 -10.67
C PRO A 96 -40.10 17.14 -12.15
N GLN A 97 -38.99 17.19 -12.90
CA GLN A 97 -38.98 16.76 -14.32
C GLN A 97 -38.96 15.24 -14.49
N LEU A 98 -38.50 14.49 -13.49
CA LEU A 98 -38.29 13.04 -13.58
C LEU A 98 -39.59 12.21 -13.70
N PHE A 99 -40.73 12.80 -13.32
CA PHE A 99 -41.99 12.07 -13.05
C PHE A 99 -42.91 11.76 -14.27
N ARG A 100 -42.68 12.28 -15.50
CA ARG A 100 -43.73 12.39 -16.56
C ARG A 100 -43.73 11.41 -17.82
N ALA A 101 -43.79 10.03 -17.83
CA ALA A 101 -43.67 9.22 -19.15
C ALA A 101 -44.29 7.70 -19.43
N LEU A 102 -45.49 7.36 -20.16
CA LEU A 102 -46.30 5.97 -20.42
C LEU A 102 -47.14 5.49 -21.82
N SER A 103 -48.19 4.52 -21.92
CA SER A 103 -48.70 3.54 -23.10
C SER A 103 -50.27 3.13 -23.56
N ASN A 104 -50.71 1.96 -24.26
CA ASN A 104 -52.10 1.59 -24.99
C ASN A 104 -52.59 0.09 -25.58
N LEU A 105 -53.82 -0.23 -26.27
CA LEU A 105 -54.30 -1.32 -27.37
C LEU A 105 -55.68 -2.31 -27.46
N GLU A 106 -56.31 -2.65 -28.70
CA GLU A 106 -57.17 -3.72 -29.59
C GLU A 106 -58.40 -4.86 -29.39
N SER A 107 -59.32 -5.28 -30.42
CA SER A 107 -60.32 -6.55 -30.59
C SER A 107 -61.51 -6.78 -31.76
N GLU A 108 -62.03 -7.99 -32.33
CA GLU A 108 -63.34 -8.32 -33.23
C GLU A 108 -63.87 -9.85 -33.72
N GLU A 109 -65.13 -10.24 -34.28
CA GLU A 109 -65.70 -11.64 -34.88
C GLU A 109 -67.19 -11.88 -35.62
N VAL A 110 -67.61 -12.98 -36.46
CA VAL A 110 -69.03 -13.41 -37.11
C VAL A 110 -69.38 -14.80 -37.99
N HIS A 111 -70.66 -15.38 -38.26
CA HIS A 111 -71.13 -16.56 -39.26
C HIS A 111 -72.70 -17.00 -39.65
N GLN A 112 -73.14 -18.04 -40.54
CA GLN A 112 -74.59 -18.50 -41.06
C GLN A 112 -74.96 -19.92 -41.88
N ASP A 113 -76.26 -20.46 -42.21
CA ASP A 113 -76.75 -21.77 -43.05
C ASP A 113 -78.34 -22.11 -43.49
N ASP A 114 -78.84 -23.16 -44.34
CA ASP A 114 -80.33 -23.71 -44.73
C ASP A 114 -80.70 -24.98 -45.79
N HIS A 115 -81.92 -25.73 -45.90
CA HIS A 115 -82.45 -26.84 -46.95
C HIS A 115 -83.93 -27.66 -46.96
N THR A 116 -84.59 -28.30 -48.08
CA THR A 116 -85.75 -29.43 -48.15
C THR A 116 -86.56 -30.01 -49.50
N GLN A 117 -87.32 -31.22 -49.59
CA GLN A 117 -88.64 -31.75 -50.39
C GLN A 117 -88.85 -33.02 -51.47
N SER A 118 -90.00 -33.84 -51.66
CA SER A 118 -90.51 -34.83 -52.84
C SER A 118 -91.83 -35.85 -52.80
N LEU A 119 -92.53 -36.48 -53.90
CA LEU A 119 -93.62 -37.65 -53.95
C LEU A 119 -94.45 -38.27 -55.29
N LEU A 120 -95.16 -39.51 -55.34
CA LEU A 120 -96.51 -40.08 -56.03
C LEU A 120 -96.80 -41.28 -57.18
N LEU A 121 -98.09 -41.83 -57.48
CA LEU A 121 -98.78 -42.78 -58.55
C LEU A 121 -98.77 -44.38 -58.56
N ALA A 122 -98.29 -45.06 -57.53
CA ALA A 122 -97.78 -46.45 -57.64
C ALA A 122 -98.76 -47.67 -57.72
N LEU A 123 -99.95 -47.64 -57.11
CA LEU A 123 -100.69 -48.88 -56.76
C LEU A 123 -101.15 -49.76 -57.94
N LYS A 124 -101.58 -49.18 -59.07
CA LYS A 124 -102.11 -49.97 -60.20
C LYS A 124 -101.02 -50.60 -61.08
N GLY A 125 -99.78 -50.12 -60.97
CA GLY A 125 -98.60 -50.75 -61.57
C GLY A 125 -97.89 -51.73 -60.61
N CYS A 126 -98.45 -51.98 -59.43
CA CYS A 126 -97.83 -52.84 -58.42
C CYS A 126 -97.86 -54.30 -58.87
N GLN A 127 -96.67 -54.93 -58.90
CA GLN A 127 -96.49 -56.33 -59.31
C GLN A 127 -96.87 -57.35 -58.23
N ALA A 128 -97.04 -56.91 -56.98
CA ALA A 128 -97.51 -57.74 -55.87
C ALA A 128 -98.86 -58.39 -56.19
N ASN A 129 -99.11 -59.59 -55.67
CA ASN A 129 -100.38 -60.31 -55.91
C ASN A 129 -101.46 -59.81 -54.94
N ILE A 130 -102.13 -58.71 -55.29
CA ILE A 130 -103.08 -58.03 -54.39
C ILE A 130 -104.52 -58.48 -54.66
N MET A 131 -105.13 -59.07 -53.64
CA MET A 131 -106.56 -59.36 -53.51
C MET A 131 -107.14 -58.47 -52.41
N VAL A 132 -108.37 -57.95 -52.56
CA VAL A 132 -109.08 -57.23 -51.48
C VAL A 132 -110.43 -57.88 -51.27
N ALA A 133 -110.73 -58.23 -50.02
CA ALA A 133 -112.05 -58.63 -49.57
C ALA A 133 -112.72 -57.50 -48.78
N ASP A 134 -114.05 -57.43 -48.82
CA ASP A 134 -114.85 -56.46 -48.09
C ASP A 134 -114.99 -56.80 -46.59
N SER A 135 -115.79 -56.01 -45.87
CA SER A 135 -116.13 -56.23 -44.46
C SER A 135 -116.77 -57.62 -44.23
N ASP A 136 -117.60 -58.08 -45.17
CA ASP A 136 -118.32 -59.37 -45.16
C ASP A 136 -117.47 -60.55 -45.69
N HIS A 137 -116.19 -60.30 -45.97
CA HIS A 137 -115.18 -61.25 -46.45
C HIS A 137 -115.40 -61.78 -47.88
N ASN A 138 -116.19 -61.07 -48.70
CA ASN A 138 -116.32 -61.38 -50.13
C ASN A 138 -115.23 -60.67 -50.94
N ILE A 139 -114.66 -61.35 -51.93
CA ILE A 139 -113.53 -60.84 -52.71
C ILE A 139 -114.05 -59.80 -53.71
N VAL A 140 -113.73 -58.53 -53.49
CA VAL A 140 -114.23 -57.38 -54.28
C VAL A 140 -113.22 -56.84 -55.30
N TYR A 141 -111.93 -57.06 -55.10
CA TYR A 141 -110.88 -56.69 -56.06
C TYR A 141 -109.77 -57.74 -56.10
N MET A 142 -109.21 -57.94 -57.29
CA MET A 142 -107.98 -58.69 -57.54
C MET A 142 -107.22 -57.94 -58.64
N ASN A 143 -105.91 -57.80 -58.51
CA ASN A 143 -105.08 -57.31 -59.61
C ASN A 143 -104.71 -58.43 -60.60
N ASP A 144 -104.15 -58.06 -61.74
CA ASP A 144 -103.80 -59.00 -62.82
C ASP A 144 -102.74 -60.03 -62.36
N SER A 145 -101.89 -59.65 -61.39
CA SER A 145 -100.84 -60.52 -60.83
C SER A 145 -101.45 -61.69 -60.04
N VAL A 146 -102.26 -61.43 -59.00
CA VAL A 146 -102.87 -62.50 -58.18
C VAL A 146 -103.79 -63.40 -59.02
N THR A 147 -104.48 -62.81 -59.99
CA THR A 147 -105.36 -63.53 -60.91
C THR A 147 -104.56 -64.49 -61.80
N SER A 148 -103.36 -64.08 -62.24
CA SER A 148 -102.46 -64.91 -63.05
C SER A 148 -101.82 -66.03 -62.23
N MET A 149 -101.37 -65.74 -61.00
CA MET A 149 -100.79 -66.73 -60.09
C MET A 149 -101.80 -67.84 -59.74
N LEU A 150 -103.00 -67.48 -59.28
CA LEU A 150 -104.03 -68.47 -58.93
C LEU A 150 -104.49 -69.29 -60.14
N ARG A 151 -104.47 -68.72 -61.35
CA ARG A 151 -104.76 -69.44 -62.60
C ARG A 151 -103.67 -70.44 -62.98
N LYS A 152 -102.38 -70.09 -62.82
CA LYS A 152 -101.24 -71.01 -63.05
C LYS A 152 -101.35 -72.25 -62.17
N ASN A 153 -101.73 -72.04 -60.90
CA ASN A 153 -101.73 -73.07 -59.86
C ASN A 153 -103.11 -73.79 -59.70
N GLU A 154 -104.13 -73.40 -60.47
CA GLU A 154 -105.53 -73.88 -60.36
C GLU A 154 -105.67 -75.41 -60.43
N HIS A 155 -104.92 -76.08 -61.31
CA HIS A 155 -104.95 -77.55 -61.46
C HIS A 155 -104.41 -78.26 -60.21
N GLN A 156 -103.43 -77.67 -59.52
CA GLN A 156 -102.84 -78.27 -58.32
C GLN A 156 -103.73 -77.99 -57.11
N LEU A 157 -104.18 -76.74 -56.92
CA LEU A 157 -105.14 -76.37 -55.86
C LEU A 157 -106.41 -77.23 -55.87
N ARG A 158 -106.90 -77.63 -57.05
CA ARG A 158 -108.05 -78.55 -57.20
C ARG A 158 -107.88 -79.94 -56.60
N GLN A 159 -106.67 -80.37 -56.24
CA GLN A 159 -106.45 -81.67 -55.60
C GLN A 159 -106.96 -81.69 -54.15
N GLU A 160 -106.90 -80.56 -53.45
CA GLU A 160 -107.40 -80.41 -52.07
C GLU A 160 -108.64 -79.50 -51.97
N LEU A 161 -108.88 -78.65 -52.97
CA LEU A 161 -110.06 -77.78 -53.10
C LEU A 161 -110.82 -78.07 -54.41
N PRO A 162 -111.56 -79.18 -54.53
CA PRO A 162 -112.07 -79.68 -55.82
C PRO A 162 -113.02 -78.72 -56.56
N SER A 163 -113.72 -77.85 -55.82
CA SER A 163 -114.65 -76.84 -56.35
C SER A 163 -113.98 -75.51 -56.73
N PHE A 164 -112.67 -75.36 -56.55
CA PHE A 164 -111.96 -74.10 -56.84
C PHE A 164 -111.97 -73.76 -58.34
N ASN A 165 -112.13 -72.48 -58.68
CA ASN A 165 -112.05 -71.94 -60.05
C ASN A 165 -111.74 -70.43 -59.98
N VAL A 166 -110.61 -70.00 -60.56
CA VAL A 166 -110.16 -68.60 -60.48
C VAL A 166 -111.11 -67.62 -61.18
N ALA A 167 -111.80 -68.07 -62.24
CA ALA A 167 -112.67 -67.21 -63.04
C ALA A 167 -113.97 -66.84 -62.31
N THR A 168 -114.28 -67.52 -61.20
CA THR A 168 -115.44 -67.25 -60.33
C THR A 168 -115.03 -66.86 -58.91
N THR A 169 -113.77 -66.45 -58.67
CA THR A 169 -113.29 -66.10 -57.33
C THR A 169 -113.75 -64.71 -56.88
N ILE A 170 -113.73 -63.69 -57.75
CA ILE A 170 -114.30 -62.37 -57.43
C ILE A 170 -115.82 -62.51 -57.23
N GLY A 171 -116.35 -61.91 -56.17
CA GLY A 171 -117.74 -62.03 -55.75
C GLY A 171 -118.05 -63.28 -54.91
N THR A 172 -117.07 -64.12 -54.60
CA THR A 172 -117.22 -65.24 -53.64
C THR A 172 -116.50 -64.95 -52.33
N ASN A 173 -116.86 -65.70 -51.29
CA ASN A 173 -116.30 -65.53 -49.96
C ASN A 173 -114.92 -66.20 -49.83
N ILE A 174 -113.97 -65.51 -49.21
CA ILE A 174 -112.54 -65.91 -49.12
C ILE A 174 -112.30 -67.22 -48.32
N ASP A 175 -113.31 -67.67 -47.57
CA ASP A 175 -113.36 -68.98 -46.89
C ASP A 175 -112.96 -70.18 -47.75
N MET A 176 -113.18 -70.12 -49.07
CA MET A 176 -112.95 -71.27 -49.97
C MET A 176 -111.50 -71.78 -49.99
N PHE A 177 -110.55 -70.99 -49.49
CA PHE A 177 -109.13 -71.34 -49.42
C PHE A 177 -108.72 -72.04 -48.11
N HIS A 178 -109.63 -72.24 -47.14
CA HIS A 178 -109.28 -72.79 -45.82
C HIS A 178 -110.15 -74.00 -45.44
N ALA A 179 -109.51 -75.05 -44.90
CA ALA A 179 -110.18 -76.26 -44.42
C ALA A 179 -111.08 -76.04 -43.18
N ASN A 180 -110.94 -74.91 -42.47
CA ASN A 180 -111.85 -74.49 -41.41
C ASN A 180 -112.26 -73.01 -41.57
N PRO A 181 -113.30 -72.72 -42.38
CA PRO A 181 -113.84 -71.38 -42.59
C PRO A 181 -114.19 -70.62 -41.30
N SER A 182 -114.73 -71.33 -40.29
CA SER A 182 -115.16 -70.70 -39.03
C SER A 182 -114.02 -70.05 -38.25
N HIS A 183 -112.80 -70.60 -38.37
CA HIS A 183 -111.59 -70.01 -37.80
C HIS A 183 -111.16 -68.76 -38.58
N GLN A 184 -111.16 -68.83 -39.92
CA GLN A 184 -110.73 -67.72 -40.78
C GLN A 184 -111.60 -66.47 -40.58
N ARG A 185 -112.93 -66.61 -40.58
CA ARG A 185 -113.83 -65.46 -40.32
C ARG A 185 -113.58 -64.83 -38.95
N ASN A 186 -113.44 -65.66 -37.91
CA ASN A 186 -113.24 -65.15 -36.54
C ASN A 186 -111.88 -64.44 -36.39
N LEU A 187 -110.85 -64.88 -37.11
CA LEU A 187 -109.57 -64.18 -37.20
C LEU A 187 -109.71 -62.86 -37.95
N LEU A 188 -110.32 -62.86 -39.14
CA LEU A 188 -110.49 -61.65 -39.98
C LEU A 188 -111.43 -60.60 -39.35
N ALA A 189 -112.41 -61.01 -38.55
CA ALA A 189 -113.33 -60.11 -37.85
C ALA A 189 -112.67 -59.36 -36.67
N ASN A 190 -111.65 -59.94 -36.06
CA ASN A 190 -110.88 -59.32 -34.96
C ASN A 190 -109.58 -58.64 -35.45
N LEU A 191 -109.33 -58.62 -36.75
CA LEU A 191 -108.08 -58.11 -37.34
C LEU A 191 -108.01 -56.59 -37.26
N ARG A 192 -107.05 -56.07 -36.48
CA ARG A 192 -106.74 -54.62 -36.40
C ARG A 192 -105.37 -54.25 -36.98
N ASP A 193 -104.44 -55.18 -37.03
CA ASP A 193 -103.09 -55.00 -37.55
C ASP A 193 -102.81 -55.95 -38.72
N VAL A 194 -101.69 -55.74 -39.43
CA VAL A 194 -101.24 -56.60 -40.53
C VAL A 194 -100.97 -58.03 -40.02
N TYR A 195 -101.74 -59.00 -40.50
CA TYR A 195 -101.56 -60.41 -40.18
C TYR A 195 -100.82 -61.13 -41.30
N LYS A 196 -99.68 -61.74 -40.97
CA LYS A 196 -98.89 -62.57 -41.89
C LYS A 196 -99.05 -64.04 -41.52
N THR A 197 -99.29 -64.89 -42.50
CA THR A 197 -99.32 -66.35 -42.32
C THR A 197 -98.90 -67.06 -43.60
N GLN A 198 -98.11 -68.11 -43.44
CA GLN A 198 -97.80 -69.03 -44.54
C GLN A 198 -98.82 -70.16 -44.54
N ILE A 199 -99.41 -70.48 -45.69
CA ILE A 199 -100.30 -71.63 -45.87
C ILE A 199 -99.74 -72.60 -46.91
N THR A 200 -99.92 -73.89 -46.68
CA THR A 200 -99.60 -74.93 -47.66
C THR A 200 -100.89 -75.62 -48.08
N VAL A 201 -101.17 -75.65 -49.38
CA VAL A 201 -102.36 -76.28 -49.98
C VAL A 201 -101.95 -77.01 -51.25
N ALA A 202 -102.32 -78.29 -51.36
CA ALA A 202 -101.96 -79.19 -52.47
C ALA A 202 -100.43 -79.24 -52.76
N GLY A 203 -99.61 -79.11 -51.72
CA GLY A 203 -98.14 -79.10 -51.82
C GLY A 203 -97.52 -77.81 -52.36
N LEU A 204 -98.30 -76.78 -52.65
CA LEU A 204 -97.81 -75.42 -52.91
C LEU A 204 -97.84 -74.62 -51.61
N THR A 205 -96.84 -73.75 -51.40
CA THR A 205 -96.70 -72.98 -50.16
C THR A 205 -96.73 -71.49 -50.46
N PHE A 206 -97.77 -70.83 -49.97
CA PHE A 206 -98.03 -69.41 -50.17
C PHE A 206 -97.81 -68.62 -48.88
N ASP A 207 -97.12 -67.49 -48.95
CA ASP A 207 -97.20 -66.45 -47.91
C ASP A 207 -98.42 -65.57 -48.15
N LEU A 208 -99.14 -65.22 -47.09
CA LEU A 208 -100.33 -64.37 -47.10
C LEU A 208 -100.17 -63.21 -46.12
N ILE A 209 -100.34 -61.99 -46.61
CA ILE A 209 -100.28 -60.76 -45.80
C ILE A 209 -101.65 -60.09 -45.85
N ALA A 210 -102.49 -60.36 -44.85
CA ALA A 210 -103.82 -59.80 -44.69
C ALA A 210 -103.76 -58.50 -43.86
N THR A 211 -103.93 -57.36 -44.52
CA THR A 211 -103.94 -56.02 -43.95
C THR A 211 -105.38 -55.50 -43.83
N PRO A 212 -105.93 -55.32 -42.62
CA PRO A 212 -107.23 -54.69 -42.45
C PRO A 212 -107.16 -53.20 -42.83
N VAL A 213 -108.19 -52.70 -43.50
CA VAL A 213 -108.29 -51.31 -43.93
C VAL A 213 -109.45 -50.65 -43.19
N PHE A 214 -109.17 -49.48 -42.61
CA PHE A 214 -110.10 -48.70 -41.80
C PHE A 214 -110.45 -47.37 -42.47
N ASP A 215 -111.63 -46.83 -42.17
CA ASP A 215 -112.01 -45.44 -42.46
C ASP A 215 -111.53 -44.46 -41.37
N GLU A 216 -111.76 -43.16 -41.55
CA GLU A 216 -111.36 -42.12 -40.58
C GLU A 216 -112.11 -42.25 -39.23
N ASP A 217 -113.30 -42.83 -39.23
CA ASP A 217 -114.08 -43.21 -38.04
C ASP A 217 -113.64 -44.56 -37.42
N ASN A 218 -112.57 -45.16 -37.96
CA ASN A 218 -111.90 -46.38 -37.48
C ASN A 218 -112.75 -47.66 -37.53
N ASN A 219 -113.61 -47.79 -38.53
CA ASN A 219 -114.38 -49.01 -38.84
C ASN A 219 -113.67 -49.83 -39.94
N ARG A 220 -113.61 -51.16 -39.80
CA ARG A 220 -112.96 -52.06 -40.79
C ARG A 220 -113.83 -52.17 -42.05
N ILE A 221 -113.48 -51.41 -43.09
CA ILE A 221 -114.20 -51.39 -44.38
C ILE A 221 -113.74 -52.51 -45.33
N ALA A 222 -112.49 -52.99 -45.23
CA ALA A 222 -111.95 -54.01 -46.11
C ALA A 222 -110.76 -54.77 -45.49
N THR A 223 -110.22 -55.74 -46.22
CA THR A 223 -108.93 -56.37 -45.93
C THR A 223 -108.19 -56.67 -47.24
N LEU A 224 -107.00 -56.08 -47.40
CA LEU A 224 -106.10 -56.29 -48.50
C LEU A 224 -105.21 -57.50 -48.18
N VAL A 225 -105.35 -58.58 -48.95
CA VAL A 225 -104.56 -59.80 -48.85
C VAL A 225 -103.55 -59.84 -50.00
N GLU A 226 -102.27 -59.71 -49.67
CA GLU A 226 -101.17 -59.93 -50.62
C GLU A 226 -100.73 -61.41 -50.59
N TRP A 227 -100.43 -62.00 -51.74
CA TRP A 227 -100.01 -63.39 -51.89
C TRP A 227 -98.57 -63.52 -52.43
N GLY A 228 -97.75 -64.44 -51.89
CA GLY A 228 -96.45 -64.81 -52.45
C GLY A 228 -96.34 -66.32 -52.62
N ASP A 229 -95.87 -66.82 -53.78
CA ASP A 229 -95.59 -68.25 -53.98
C ASP A 229 -94.11 -68.52 -53.65
N LEU A 230 -93.84 -69.20 -52.53
CA LEU A 230 -92.48 -69.46 -52.02
C LEU A 230 -91.94 -70.83 -52.43
N THR A 231 -92.72 -71.61 -53.17
CA THR A 231 -92.48 -73.05 -53.42
C THR A 231 -91.14 -73.33 -54.11
N GLU A 232 -90.71 -72.45 -55.02
CA GLU A 232 -89.49 -72.62 -55.83
C GLU A 232 -88.23 -72.01 -55.17
N GLN A 233 -88.40 -70.97 -54.34
CA GLN A 233 -87.29 -70.23 -53.71
C GLN A 233 -86.59 -71.04 -52.60
N LEU A 234 -87.37 -71.70 -51.74
CA LEU A 234 -86.85 -72.51 -50.61
C LEU A 234 -86.01 -73.73 -51.07
N ALA A 235 -86.15 -74.15 -52.34
CA ALA A 235 -85.32 -75.20 -52.93
C ALA A 235 -83.91 -74.71 -53.33
N ILE A 236 -83.74 -73.40 -53.56
CA ILE A 236 -82.49 -72.80 -54.05
C ILE A 236 -81.55 -72.44 -52.89
N GLU A 237 -82.07 -71.80 -51.83
CA GLU A 237 -81.28 -71.39 -50.65
C GLU A 237 -80.51 -72.55 -50.03
N LYS A 238 -81.17 -73.71 -49.93
CA LYS A 238 -80.60 -74.94 -49.36
C LYS A 238 -79.36 -75.45 -50.10
N LYS A 239 -79.19 -75.09 -51.38
CA LYS A 239 -78.02 -75.48 -52.18
C LYS A 239 -76.85 -74.49 -52.03
N GLN A 240 -77.12 -73.22 -51.74
CA GLN A 240 -76.08 -72.20 -51.54
C GLN A 240 -75.37 -72.33 -50.19
N GLN A 241 -76.05 -72.83 -49.14
CA GLN A 241 -75.44 -73.04 -47.82
C GLN A 241 -74.26 -74.04 -47.85
N ASP A 242 -74.37 -75.13 -48.60
CA ASP A 242 -73.33 -76.17 -48.67
C ASP A 242 -72.03 -75.69 -49.34
N GLU A 243 -72.11 -74.78 -50.32
CA GLU A 243 -70.92 -74.20 -50.97
C GLU A 243 -70.27 -73.12 -50.10
N ALA A 244 -71.07 -72.27 -49.46
CA ALA A 244 -70.59 -71.26 -48.51
C ALA A 244 -69.84 -71.89 -47.32
N ALA A 245 -70.37 -72.99 -46.76
CA ALA A 245 -69.74 -73.74 -45.67
C ALA A 245 -68.37 -74.32 -46.04
N LYS A 246 -68.12 -74.57 -47.33
CA LYS A 246 -66.87 -75.17 -47.83
C LYS A 246 -65.75 -74.13 -47.92
N ASN A 247 -66.04 -72.94 -48.45
CA ASN A 247 -65.08 -71.85 -48.56
C ASN A 247 -64.71 -71.26 -47.18
N ALA A 248 -65.69 -71.05 -46.31
CA ALA A 248 -65.46 -70.58 -44.94
C ALA A 248 -64.48 -71.46 -44.16
N ARG A 249 -64.47 -72.78 -44.43
CA ARG A 249 -63.59 -73.75 -43.79
C ARG A 249 -62.12 -73.60 -44.17
N ILE A 250 -61.82 -73.14 -45.39
CA ILE A 250 -60.45 -72.93 -45.87
C ILE A 250 -59.89 -71.62 -45.31
N SER A 251 -60.66 -70.53 -45.38
CA SER A 251 -60.27 -69.24 -44.76
C SER A 251 -60.08 -69.37 -43.25
N SER A 252 -60.96 -70.09 -42.56
CA SER A 252 -60.81 -70.36 -41.12
C SER A 252 -59.55 -71.17 -40.79
N ALA A 253 -59.13 -72.10 -41.65
CA ALA A 253 -57.90 -72.87 -41.43
C ALA A 253 -56.62 -72.01 -41.60
N LEU A 254 -56.64 -71.03 -42.51
CA LEU A 254 -55.53 -70.09 -42.70
C LEU A 254 -55.46 -69.03 -41.58
N ASN A 255 -56.61 -68.52 -41.10
CA ASN A 255 -56.66 -67.56 -39.99
C ASN A 255 -56.14 -68.14 -38.66
N VAL A 256 -56.41 -69.43 -38.39
CA VAL A 256 -55.96 -70.12 -37.16
C VAL A 256 -54.50 -70.60 -37.26
N CYS A 257 -53.84 -70.47 -38.41
CA CYS A 257 -52.43 -70.83 -38.58
C CYS A 257 -51.50 -69.84 -37.85
N GLN A 258 -50.58 -70.36 -37.04
CA GLN A 258 -49.57 -69.56 -36.32
C GLN A 258 -48.39 -69.08 -37.18
N ALA A 259 -48.25 -69.58 -38.42
CA ALA A 259 -47.31 -69.02 -39.38
C ALA A 259 -47.84 -67.65 -39.85
N ASN A 260 -46.98 -66.65 -39.97
CA ASN A 260 -47.37 -65.33 -40.46
C ASN A 260 -47.47 -65.37 -42.00
N VAL A 261 -48.66 -65.70 -42.53
CA VAL A 261 -48.89 -65.88 -43.97
C VAL A 261 -49.59 -64.68 -44.60
N MET A 262 -48.98 -64.15 -45.67
CA MET A 262 -49.53 -63.15 -46.58
C MET A 262 -49.62 -63.74 -48.00
N LEU A 263 -50.67 -63.43 -48.75
CA LEU A 263 -50.84 -63.80 -50.15
C LEU A 263 -51.11 -62.55 -51.00
N ALA A 264 -50.35 -62.40 -52.07
CA ALA A 264 -50.57 -61.39 -53.11
C ALA A 264 -50.98 -62.02 -54.44
N ASP A 265 -51.73 -61.27 -55.25
CA ASP A 265 -52.12 -61.63 -56.62
C ASP A 265 -50.94 -61.51 -57.62
N ASP A 266 -51.22 -61.71 -58.92
CA ASP A 266 -50.22 -61.65 -60.00
C ASP A 266 -49.71 -60.21 -60.27
N ASP A 267 -50.49 -59.19 -59.88
CA ASP A 267 -50.11 -57.76 -59.90
C ASP A 267 -49.39 -57.33 -58.60
N PHE A 268 -49.15 -58.26 -57.67
CA PHE A 268 -48.54 -58.09 -56.34
C PHE A 268 -49.37 -57.30 -55.31
N ASN A 269 -50.68 -57.20 -55.49
CA ASN A 269 -51.59 -56.64 -54.49
C ASN A 269 -51.97 -57.70 -53.45
N ILE A 270 -51.93 -57.32 -52.18
CA ILE A 270 -52.18 -58.22 -51.05
C ILE A 270 -53.68 -58.56 -51.01
N VAL A 271 -54.03 -59.79 -51.37
CA VAL A 271 -55.41 -60.29 -51.39
C VAL A 271 -55.81 -60.99 -50.10
N TYR A 272 -54.84 -61.43 -49.29
CA TYR A 272 -55.10 -62.04 -47.99
C TYR A 272 -53.91 -61.87 -47.02
N VAL A 273 -54.22 -61.63 -45.75
CA VAL A 273 -53.32 -61.74 -44.60
C VAL A 273 -54.05 -62.48 -43.48
N ASN A 274 -53.33 -63.28 -42.69
CA ASN A 274 -53.90 -63.89 -41.49
C ASN A 274 -53.74 -63.01 -40.24
N ASP A 275 -54.43 -63.39 -39.16
CA ASP A 275 -54.40 -62.66 -37.89
C ASP A 275 -52.99 -62.61 -37.28
N SER A 276 -52.13 -63.57 -37.57
CA SER A 276 -50.74 -63.63 -37.07
C SER A 276 -49.85 -62.54 -37.71
N VAL A 277 -49.86 -62.41 -39.04
CA VAL A 277 -49.21 -61.27 -39.75
C VAL A 277 -49.71 -59.95 -39.19
N THR A 278 -51.03 -59.84 -39.05
CA THR A 278 -51.71 -58.60 -38.64
C THR A 278 -51.31 -58.20 -37.22
N GLN A 279 -51.23 -59.15 -36.27
CA GLN A 279 -50.77 -58.89 -34.91
C GLN A 279 -49.29 -58.53 -34.85
N MET A 280 -48.43 -59.25 -35.58
CA MET A 280 -46.99 -59.00 -35.63
C MET A 280 -46.69 -57.59 -36.16
N LEU A 281 -47.31 -57.21 -37.29
CA LEU A 281 -47.13 -55.89 -37.87
C LEU A 281 -47.78 -54.79 -37.02
N ARG A 282 -48.99 -54.99 -36.46
CA ARG A 282 -49.67 -53.95 -35.65
C ARG A 282 -48.93 -53.69 -34.34
N LYS A 283 -48.33 -54.71 -33.71
CA LYS A 283 -47.44 -54.56 -32.53
C LYS A 283 -46.23 -53.66 -32.83
N ASN A 284 -45.71 -53.72 -34.05
CA ASN A 284 -44.49 -53.04 -34.48
C ASN A 284 -44.76 -51.76 -35.31
N GLN A 285 -46.02 -51.45 -35.63
CA GLN A 285 -46.43 -50.41 -36.59
C GLN A 285 -45.84 -49.03 -36.30
N ALA A 286 -45.90 -48.56 -35.04
CA ALA A 286 -45.40 -47.24 -34.67
C ALA A 286 -43.90 -47.04 -34.95
N LYS A 287 -43.10 -48.12 -34.84
CA LYS A 287 -41.68 -48.11 -35.23
C LYS A 287 -41.50 -48.28 -36.73
N LEU A 288 -42.25 -49.17 -37.37
CA LEU A 288 -42.20 -49.35 -38.83
C LEU A 288 -42.49 -48.04 -39.56
N GLN A 289 -43.38 -47.19 -39.02
CA GLN A 289 -43.67 -45.84 -39.53
C GLN A 289 -42.49 -44.86 -39.44
N GLU A 290 -41.47 -45.08 -38.60
CA GLU A 290 -40.23 -44.28 -38.59
C GLU A 290 -39.42 -44.46 -39.88
N ALA A 291 -39.47 -45.65 -40.50
CA ALA A 291 -38.76 -45.99 -41.73
C ALA A 291 -39.68 -45.99 -42.98
N LEU A 292 -40.98 -46.23 -42.80
CA LEU A 292 -41.99 -46.34 -43.85
C LEU A 292 -43.20 -45.44 -43.51
N PRO A 293 -43.13 -44.11 -43.71
CA PRO A 293 -44.09 -43.15 -43.15
C PRO A 293 -45.54 -43.23 -43.66
N ARG A 294 -45.83 -44.11 -44.63
CA ARG A 294 -47.18 -44.38 -45.15
C ARG A 294 -47.72 -45.76 -44.75
N PHE A 295 -46.99 -46.48 -43.91
CA PHE A 295 -47.36 -47.83 -43.50
C PHE A 295 -48.52 -47.82 -42.49
N ASN A 296 -49.62 -48.52 -42.83
CA ASN A 296 -50.72 -48.81 -41.91
C ASN A 296 -51.10 -50.29 -42.06
N VAL A 297 -51.34 -50.98 -40.94
CA VAL A 297 -51.66 -52.41 -40.93
C VAL A 297 -53.13 -52.66 -41.29
N ASP A 298 -53.99 -51.69 -40.98
CA ASP A 298 -55.44 -51.82 -41.21
C ASP A 298 -55.80 -51.66 -42.71
N ASP A 299 -54.90 -51.05 -43.50
CA ASP A 299 -55.05 -50.81 -44.94
C ASP A 299 -54.29 -51.84 -45.82
N LEU A 300 -53.80 -52.96 -45.26
CA LEU A 300 -52.93 -53.89 -46.00
C LEU A 300 -53.61 -54.58 -47.19
N ILE A 301 -54.87 -55.02 -47.02
CA ILE A 301 -55.58 -55.76 -48.07
C ILE A 301 -55.97 -54.78 -49.19
N GLY A 302 -55.56 -55.12 -50.42
CA GLY A 302 -55.70 -54.26 -51.60
C GLY A 302 -54.52 -53.31 -51.85
N GLN A 303 -53.56 -53.18 -50.93
CA GLN A 303 -52.30 -52.48 -51.21
C GLN A 303 -51.26 -53.41 -51.85
N ASN A 304 -50.33 -52.82 -52.60
CA ASN A 304 -49.25 -53.54 -53.27
C ASN A 304 -48.10 -53.84 -52.30
N ILE A 305 -47.48 -55.03 -52.40
CA ILE A 305 -46.46 -55.50 -51.44
C ILE A 305 -45.20 -54.61 -51.39
N ASP A 306 -45.00 -53.74 -52.39
CA ASP A 306 -43.97 -52.70 -52.42
C ASP A 306 -43.89 -51.83 -51.14
N ILE A 307 -45.00 -51.66 -50.40
CA ILE A 307 -45.05 -50.84 -49.17
C ILE A 307 -44.04 -51.26 -48.10
N PHE A 308 -43.51 -52.49 -48.15
CA PHE A 308 -42.51 -53.00 -47.23
C PHE A 308 -41.06 -52.72 -47.64
N HIS A 309 -40.80 -52.12 -48.81
CA HIS A 309 -39.44 -51.95 -49.34
C HIS A 309 -39.13 -50.54 -49.84
N VAL A 310 -37.98 -50.00 -49.44
CA VAL A 310 -37.52 -48.63 -49.79
C VAL A 310 -37.26 -48.47 -51.30
N ASN A 311 -37.05 -49.57 -52.03
CA ASN A 311 -36.93 -49.59 -53.49
C ASN A 311 -37.92 -50.58 -54.14
N PRO A 312 -39.15 -50.15 -54.45
CA PRO A 312 -40.16 -50.95 -55.14
C PRO A 312 -39.69 -51.60 -56.46
N ALA A 313 -38.92 -50.87 -57.27
CA ALA A 313 -38.45 -51.37 -58.56
C ALA A 313 -37.48 -52.57 -58.43
N HIS A 314 -36.74 -52.66 -57.33
CA HIS A 314 -35.93 -53.85 -57.03
C HIS A 314 -36.82 -55.04 -56.64
N GLN A 315 -37.79 -54.80 -55.75
CA GLN A 315 -38.74 -55.81 -55.25
C GLN A 315 -39.51 -56.47 -56.39
N ARG A 316 -40.12 -55.68 -57.29
CA ARG A 316 -40.88 -56.19 -58.45
C ARG A 316 -40.02 -57.02 -59.40
N ASN A 317 -38.77 -56.62 -59.67
CA ASN A 317 -37.90 -57.36 -60.58
C ASN A 317 -37.48 -58.72 -59.99
N LEU A 318 -37.23 -58.78 -58.68
CA LEU A 318 -37.00 -60.04 -57.96
C LEU A 318 -38.25 -60.93 -58.02
N LEU A 319 -39.40 -60.42 -57.57
CA LEU A 319 -40.64 -61.20 -57.50
C LEU A 319 -41.12 -61.69 -58.88
N ASN A 320 -40.96 -60.91 -59.96
CA ASN A 320 -41.30 -61.34 -61.32
C ASN A 320 -40.40 -62.46 -61.86
N SER A 321 -39.13 -62.52 -61.46
CA SER A 321 -38.16 -63.51 -61.97
C SER A 321 -38.10 -64.81 -61.16
N MET A 322 -38.81 -64.89 -60.04
CA MET A 322 -38.87 -66.08 -59.19
C MET A 322 -39.67 -67.24 -59.81
N THR A 323 -39.00 -68.36 -60.03
CA THR A 323 -39.60 -69.65 -60.44
C THR A 323 -39.66 -70.67 -59.29
N SER A 324 -39.09 -70.35 -58.13
CA SER A 324 -39.04 -71.19 -56.93
C SER A 324 -38.98 -70.33 -55.66
N THR A 325 -39.05 -70.94 -54.49
CA THR A 325 -38.98 -70.26 -53.19
C THR A 325 -37.68 -69.45 -53.01
N TYR A 326 -37.81 -68.22 -52.51
CA TYR A 326 -36.72 -67.30 -52.21
C TYR A 326 -36.72 -66.92 -50.73
N ASN A 327 -35.56 -67.07 -50.07
CA ASN A 327 -35.38 -66.78 -48.64
C ASN A 327 -34.43 -65.60 -48.46
N THR A 328 -34.76 -64.66 -47.59
CA THR A 328 -33.89 -63.54 -47.20
C THR A 328 -34.19 -63.06 -45.79
N ASP A 329 -33.23 -62.39 -45.14
CA ASP A 329 -33.45 -61.68 -43.86
C ASP A 329 -33.38 -60.17 -44.12
N ILE A 330 -34.43 -59.44 -43.77
CA ILE A 330 -34.50 -57.98 -43.90
C ILE A 330 -34.44 -57.28 -42.53
N GLN A 331 -33.91 -56.05 -42.51
CA GLN A 331 -33.90 -55.20 -41.32
C GLN A 331 -34.63 -53.88 -41.61
N VAL A 332 -35.65 -53.59 -40.81
CA VAL A 332 -36.48 -52.37 -40.91
C VAL A 332 -36.80 -51.91 -39.49
N ALA A 333 -36.62 -50.61 -39.20
CA ALA A 333 -36.92 -49.99 -37.90
C ALA A 333 -36.40 -50.73 -36.64
N GLY A 334 -35.23 -51.37 -36.76
CA GLY A 334 -34.57 -52.09 -35.66
C GLY A 334 -35.00 -53.55 -35.48
N PHE A 335 -35.99 -54.05 -36.23
CA PHE A 335 -36.39 -55.45 -36.25
C PHE A 335 -35.57 -56.25 -37.29
N THR A 336 -35.53 -57.58 -37.14
CA THR A 336 -34.96 -58.50 -38.15
C THR A 336 -36.00 -59.56 -38.50
N PHE A 337 -36.54 -59.48 -39.72
CA PHE A 337 -37.55 -60.42 -40.22
C PHE A 337 -36.94 -61.36 -41.26
N GLY A 338 -37.11 -62.67 -41.06
CA GLY A 338 -36.97 -63.64 -42.13
C GLY A 338 -38.18 -63.61 -43.05
N LEU A 339 -37.93 -63.60 -44.35
CA LEU A 339 -38.92 -63.65 -45.42
C LEU A 339 -38.71 -64.92 -46.26
N ILE A 340 -39.79 -65.66 -46.47
CA ILE A 340 -39.85 -66.81 -47.38
C ILE A 340 -40.95 -66.51 -48.40
N ALA A 341 -40.57 -66.19 -49.64
CA ALA A 341 -41.50 -65.88 -50.72
C ALA A 341 -41.58 -67.05 -51.71
N THR A 342 -42.79 -67.51 -52.05
CA THR A 342 -43.04 -68.65 -52.94
C THR A 342 -44.11 -68.31 -53.98
N PRO A 343 -43.86 -68.46 -55.29
CA PRO A 343 -44.86 -68.21 -56.33
C PRO A 343 -45.96 -69.28 -56.32
N VAL A 344 -47.22 -68.85 -56.50
CA VAL A 344 -48.39 -69.75 -56.58
C VAL A 344 -48.78 -69.96 -58.05
N GLN A 345 -49.15 -71.19 -58.40
CA GLN A 345 -49.55 -71.58 -59.75
C GLN A 345 -50.95 -72.21 -59.79
N ASP A 346 -51.65 -72.06 -60.93
CA ASP A 346 -52.91 -72.76 -61.20
C ASP A 346 -52.70 -74.20 -61.69
N SER A 347 -53.81 -74.91 -61.91
CA SER A 347 -53.81 -76.28 -62.44
C SER A 347 -53.31 -76.42 -63.89
N GLU A 348 -53.02 -75.31 -64.58
CA GLU A 348 -52.45 -75.26 -65.92
C GLU A 348 -50.98 -74.78 -65.91
N GLY A 349 -50.40 -74.54 -64.72
CA GLY A 349 -49.01 -74.14 -64.52
C GLY A 349 -48.73 -72.64 -64.71
N ARG A 350 -49.76 -71.80 -64.87
CA ARG A 350 -49.60 -70.33 -64.89
C ARG A 350 -49.44 -69.80 -63.49
N ARG A 351 -48.67 -68.71 -63.32
CA ARG A 351 -48.65 -67.96 -62.06
C ARG A 351 -50.03 -67.34 -61.79
N ILE A 352 -50.42 -67.32 -60.51
CA ILE A 352 -51.66 -66.67 -60.02
C ILE A 352 -51.42 -65.84 -58.75
N GLY A 353 -50.18 -65.70 -58.30
CA GLY A 353 -49.83 -64.92 -57.12
C GLY A 353 -48.50 -65.30 -56.48
N THR A 354 -48.30 -64.82 -55.25
CA THR A 354 -47.12 -65.10 -54.40
C THR A 354 -47.53 -65.20 -52.93
N VAL A 355 -47.19 -66.30 -52.27
CA VAL A 355 -47.25 -66.41 -50.80
C VAL A 355 -45.96 -65.85 -50.21
N VAL A 356 -46.06 -65.10 -49.12
CA VAL A 356 -44.94 -64.62 -48.32
C VAL A 356 -45.16 -64.98 -46.87
N GLU A 357 -44.24 -65.75 -46.31
CA GLU A 357 -44.20 -66.13 -44.89
C GLU A 357 -43.18 -65.25 -44.15
N TRP A 358 -43.52 -64.83 -42.93
CA TRP A 358 -42.69 -63.94 -42.09
C TRP A 358 -42.26 -64.60 -40.77
N GLU A 359 -40.98 -64.52 -40.43
CA GLU A 359 -40.40 -64.97 -39.15
C GLU A 359 -39.77 -63.78 -38.40
N ASP A 360 -40.27 -63.40 -37.23
CA ASP A 360 -39.60 -62.39 -36.39
C ASP A 360 -38.45 -63.04 -35.61
N LYS A 361 -37.21 -62.76 -36.04
CA LYS A 361 -35.98 -63.30 -35.43
C LYS A 361 -35.43 -62.38 -34.33
N THR A 362 -36.07 -61.25 -34.06
CA THR A 362 -35.50 -60.15 -33.27
C THR A 362 -35.19 -60.58 -31.83
N GLU A 363 -36.10 -61.31 -31.17
CA GLU A 363 -35.95 -61.72 -29.76
C GLU A 363 -34.92 -62.84 -29.58
N ARG A 364 -34.88 -63.85 -30.47
CA ARG A 364 -33.87 -64.92 -30.44
C ARG A 364 -32.46 -64.38 -30.68
N LEU A 365 -32.30 -63.48 -31.66
CA LEU A 365 -31.02 -62.81 -31.93
C LEU A 365 -30.64 -61.81 -30.83
N ALA A 366 -31.60 -61.25 -30.09
CA ALA A 366 -31.32 -60.45 -28.90
C ALA A 366 -30.75 -61.32 -27.76
N GLN A 367 -31.34 -62.48 -27.47
CA GLN A 367 -30.84 -63.40 -26.45
C GLN A 367 -29.45 -63.97 -26.78
N GLU A 368 -29.18 -64.32 -28.03
CA GLU A 368 -27.83 -64.73 -28.47
C GLU A 368 -26.82 -63.59 -28.31
N ARG A 369 -27.17 -62.35 -28.65
CA ARG A 369 -26.35 -61.17 -28.41
C ARG A 369 -26.18 -60.86 -26.92
N GLU A 370 -27.18 -61.09 -26.09
CA GLU A 370 -27.15 -60.80 -24.65
C GLU A 370 -26.25 -61.81 -23.91
N ALA A 371 -26.39 -63.10 -24.18
CA ALA A 371 -25.48 -64.12 -23.66
C ALA A 371 -24.02 -63.87 -24.11
N GLN A 372 -23.83 -63.50 -25.38
CA GLN A 372 -22.51 -63.15 -25.91
C GLN A 372 -22.01 -61.79 -25.39
N SER A 373 -22.90 -60.86 -25.03
CA SER A 373 -22.57 -59.59 -24.36
C SER A 373 -22.13 -59.83 -22.92
N ILE A 374 -22.81 -60.69 -22.16
CA ILE A 374 -22.40 -61.07 -20.79
C ILE A 374 -21.04 -61.78 -20.81
N ALA A 375 -20.79 -62.67 -21.78
CA ALA A 375 -19.48 -63.29 -21.97
C ALA A 375 -18.39 -62.27 -22.34
N ASN A 376 -18.69 -61.37 -23.28
CA ASN A 376 -17.79 -60.27 -23.67
C ASN A 376 -17.61 -59.23 -22.57
N GLU A 377 -18.58 -59.03 -21.68
CA GLU A 377 -18.52 -58.10 -20.55
C GLU A 377 -17.65 -58.64 -19.44
N ASN A 378 -17.78 -59.92 -19.08
CA ASN A 378 -16.83 -60.58 -18.17
C ASN A 378 -15.40 -60.55 -18.73
N LEU A 379 -15.22 -60.77 -20.04
CA LEU A 379 -13.94 -60.58 -20.71
C LEU A 379 -13.48 -59.12 -20.77
N ARG A 380 -14.40 -58.15 -20.87
CA ARG A 380 -14.12 -56.70 -20.89
C ARG A 380 -13.69 -56.19 -19.52
N VAL A 381 -14.38 -56.59 -18.44
CA VAL A 381 -14.00 -56.26 -17.07
C VAL A 381 -12.65 -56.86 -16.73
N ARG A 382 -12.42 -58.14 -17.08
CA ARG A 382 -11.11 -58.78 -16.90
C ARG A 382 -10.01 -58.05 -17.68
N ARG A 383 -10.20 -57.81 -18.99
CA ARG A 383 -9.23 -57.06 -19.81
C ARG A 383 -9.03 -55.60 -19.37
N ALA A 384 -10.05 -54.96 -18.81
CA ALA A 384 -9.91 -53.63 -18.23
C ALA A 384 -8.99 -53.67 -17.00
N LEU A 385 -9.21 -54.61 -16.07
CA LEU A 385 -8.32 -54.83 -14.93
C LEU A 385 -6.90 -55.23 -15.38
N ASP A 386 -6.76 -56.05 -16.43
CA ASP A 386 -5.47 -56.46 -17.00
C ASP A 386 -4.64 -55.26 -17.50
N ASN A 387 -5.31 -54.21 -17.99
CA ASN A 387 -4.69 -52.99 -18.56
C ASN A 387 -4.72 -51.77 -17.62
N VAL A 388 -5.25 -51.90 -16.40
CA VAL A 388 -5.26 -50.83 -15.38
C VAL A 388 -3.93 -50.83 -14.64
N ALA A 389 -3.25 -49.68 -14.61
CA ALA A 389 -1.94 -49.52 -13.95
C ALA A 389 -1.97 -49.69 -12.42
N THR A 390 -3.16 -49.62 -11.79
CA THR A 390 -3.33 -49.94 -10.37
C THR A 390 -3.07 -51.42 -10.14
N ASN A 391 -2.08 -51.74 -9.32
CA ASN A 391 -1.69 -53.12 -9.02
C ASN A 391 -2.84 -53.86 -8.31
N THR A 392 -3.57 -54.71 -9.04
CA THR A 392 -4.86 -55.26 -8.58
C THR A 392 -4.80 -56.78 -8.43
N MET A 393 -5.12 -57.26 -7.23
CA MET A 393 -5.18 -58.68 -6.87
C MET A 393 -6.59 -59.02 -6.36
N ILE A 394 -7.15 -60.16 -6.75
CA ILE A 394 -8.44 -60.65 -6.23
C ILE A 394 -8.28 -62.07 -5.68
N ALA A 395 -8.82 -62.27 -4.48
CA ALA A 395 -8.92 -63.57 -3.82
C ALA A 395 -10.38 -64.02 -3.66
N ASP A 396 -10.60 -65.33 -3.66
CA ASP A 396 -11.92 -65.97 -3.47
C ASP A 396 -12.42 -65.92 -2.01
N SER A 397 -13.58 -66.52 -1.75
CA SER A 397 -14.16 -66.66 -0.41
C SER A 397 -13.33 -67.50 0.58
N HIS A 398 -12.37 -68.27 0.08
CA HIS A 398 -11.39 -69.05 0.87
C HIS A 398 -10.02 -68.33 0.96
N PHE A 399 -9.93 -67.10 0.45
CA PHE A 399 -8.74 -66.25 0.36
C PHE A 399 -7.64 -66.73 -0.60
N ASN A 400 -7.94 -67.62 -1.55
CA ASN A 400 -7.00 -68.02 -2.59
C ASN A 400 -7.00 -66.98 -3.72
N ILE A 401 -5.82 -66.58 -4.20
CA ILE A 401 -5.64 -65.58 -5.24
C ILE A 401 -6.11 -66.16 -6.59
N VAL A 402 -7.26 -65.71 -7.07
CA VAL A 402 -7.89 -66.15 -8.34
C VAL A 402 -7.58 -65.23 -9.52
N TYR A 403 -7.07 -64.02 -9.25
CA TYR A 403 -6.71 -63.05 -10.28
C TYR A 403 -5.62 -62.08 -9.79
N MET A 404 -4.72 -61.72 -10.70
CA MET A 404 -3.70 -60.68 -10.57
C MET A 404 -3.55 -60.03 -11.95
N ASN A 405 -3.50 -58.70 -12.03
CA ASN A 405 -3.16 -58.00 -13.28
C ASN A 405 -1.65 -57.94 -13.54
N GLU A 406 -1.24 -57.56 -14.76
CA GLU A 406 0.18 -57.55 -15.12
C GLU A 406 1.01 -56.59 -14.24
N SER A 407 0.43 -55.44 -13.84
CA SER A 407 1.07 -54.47 -12.95
C SER A 407 1.42 -55.06 -11.57
N VAL A 408 0.48 -55.73 -10.88
CA VAL A 408 0.80 -56.35 -9.57
C VAL A 408 1.79 -57.51 -9.72
N VAL A 409 1.76 -58.25 -10.84
CA VAL A 409 2.77 -59.30 -11.10
C VAL A 409 4.16 -58.69 -11.32
N GLU A 410 4.28 -57.61 -12.10
CA GLU A 410 5.56 -56.94 -12.34
C GLU A 410 6.12 -56.29 -11.06
N MET A 411 5.28 -55.58 -10.28
CA MET A 411 5.66 -55.00 -9.00
C MET A 411 6.12 -56.07 -8.01
N MET A 412 5.38 -57.17 -7.84
CA MET A 412 5.75 -58.28 -6.96
C MET A 412 7.04 -59.00 -7.41
N LYS A 413 7.27 -59.08 -8.72
CA LYS A 413 8.49 -59.67 -9.31
C LYS A 413 9.71 -58.77 -9.08
N ASN A 414 9.56 -57.46 -9.23
CA ASN A 414 10.61 -56.48 -8.96
C ASN A 414 10.95 -56.41 -7.47
N ALA A 415 9.95 -56.57 -6.59
CA ALA A 415 10.12 -56.64 -5.14
C ALA A 415 10.53 -58.03 -4.61
N GLU A 416 10.51 -59.10 -5.42
CA GLU A 416 10.61 -60.49 -4.96
C GLU A 416 11.90 -60.77 -4.16
N ARG A 417 13.03 -60.21 -4.60
CA ARG A 417 14.33 -60.33 -3.92
C ARG A 417 14.31 -59.70 -2.52
N ASP A 418 13.57 -58.60 -2.38
CA ASP A 418 13.53 -57.80 -1.16
C ASP A 418 12.54 -58.44 -0.18
N ILE A 419 11.32 -58.76 -0.64
CA ILE A 419 10.30 -59.49 0.13
C ILE A 419 10.85 -60.79 0.74
N ARG A 420 11.71 -61.52 0.00
CA ARG A 420 12.40 -62.73 0.49
C ARG A 420 13.29 -62.53 1.72
N GLN A 421 13.72 -61.30 2.03
CA GLN A 421 14.49 -61.01 3.24
C GLN A 421 13.64 -61.22 4.51
N ASP A 422 12.34 -60.90 4.45
CA ASP A 422 11.38 -61.08 5.54
C ASP A 422 10.54 -62.36 5.41
N LEU A 423 10.36 -62.87 4.19
CA LEU A 423 9.51 -64.01 3.85
C LEU A 423 10.27 -65.00 2.93
N PRO A 424 11.19 -65.83 3.46
CA PRO A 424 12.14 -66.60 2.63
C PRO A 424 11.51 -67.58 1.63
N ASN A 425 10.27 -68.03 1.88
CA ASN A 425 9.53 -68.94 1.01
C ASN A 425 8.72 -68.22 -0.10
N PHE A 426 8.83 -66.89 -0.21
CA PHE A 426 8.10 -66.10 -1.19
C PHE A 426 8.54 -66.44 -2.62
N ASP A 427 7.57 -66.56 -3.53
CA ASP A 427 7.78 -66.91 -4.94
C ASP A 427 6.67 -66.29 -5.79
N CYS A 428 7.04 -65.29 -6.60
CA CYS A 428 6.11 -64.54 -7.44
C CYS A 428 5.44 -65.44 -8.50
N GLY A 429 6.13 -66.51 -8.94
CA GLY A 429 5.61 -67.48 -9.91
C GLY A 429 4.60 -68.46 -9.32
N LYS A 430 4.38 -68.45 -7.99
CA LYS A 430 3.42 -69.31 -7.28
C LYS A 430 2.27 -68.56 -6.61
N LEU A 431 2.14 -67.25 -6.80
CA LEU A 431 1.10 -66.45 -6.14
C LEU A 431 -0.32 -66.79 -6.65
N MET A 432 -0.50 -67.04 -7.94
CA MET A 432 -1.78 -67.48 -8.49
C MET A 432 -2.18 -68.85 -7.92
N GLY A 433 -3.33 -68.91 -7.25
CA GLY A 433 -3.82 -70.09 -6.53
C GLY A 433 -3.24 -70.29 -5.13
N ALA A 434 -2.26 -69.50 -4.70
CA ALA A 434 -1.85 -69.44 -3.29
C ALA A 434 -2.82 -68.59 -2.46
N ASN A 435 -2.77 -68.75 -1.13
CA ASN A 435 -3.60 -67.94 -0.23
C ASN A 435 -3.01 -66.53 -0.06
N ILE A 436 -3.86 -65.50 0.08
CA ILE A 436 -3.41 -64.10 0.22
C ILE A 436 -2.69 -63.82 1.56
N ASP A 437 -2.65 -64.79 2.47
CA ASP A 437 -1.94 -64.68 3.74
C ASP A 437 -0.41 -64.88 3.64
N VAL A 438 0.11 -65.30 2.47
CA VAL A 438 1.55 -65.49 2.21
C VAL A 438 2.41 -64.23 2.37
N PHE A 439 1.80 -63.03 2.31
CA PHE A 439 2.49 -61.75 2.48
C PHE A 439 2.75 -61.37 3.95
N HIS A 440 2.36 -62.21 4.92
CA HIS A 440 2.38 -61.85 6.34
C HIS A 440 3.14 -62.87 7.21
N LYS A 441 3.95 -62.37 8.14
CA LYS A 441 4.66 -63.18 9.16
C LYS A 441 3.72 -63.90 10.14
N ASN A 442 2.44 -63.51 10.21
CA ASN A 442 1.39 -64.24 10.92
C ASN A 442 0.16 -64.42 10.00
N PRO A 443 0.12 -65.49 9.19
CA PRO A 443 -0.95 -65.75 8.24
C PRO A 443 -2.35 -65.88 8.90
N ALA A 444 -2.42 -66.50 10.08
CA ALA A 444 -3.68 -66.72 10.80
C ALA A 444 -4.32 -65.40 11.28
N HIS A 445 -3.51 -64.42 11.70
CA HIS A 445 -4.01 -63.08 12.02
C HIS A 445 -4.61 -62.40 10.80
N GLN A 446 -3.90 -62.46 9.66
CA GLN A 446 -4.37 -61.82 8.43
C GLN A 446 -5.70 -62.41 7.94
N ARG A 447 -5.84 -63.75 7.93
CA ARG A 447 -7.12 -64.40 7.57
C ARG A 447 -8.26 -63.97 8.50
N ASN A 448 -8.04 -63.91 9.81
CA ASN A 448 -9.07 -63.44 10.76
C ASN A 448 -9.47 -61.99 10.50
N MET A 449 -8.53 -61.11 10.15
CA MET A 449 -8.83 -59.72 9.80
C MET A 449 -9.64 -59.65 8.48
N VAL A 450 -9.15 -60.29 7.42
CA VAL A 450 -9.76 -60.25 6.08
C VAL A 450 -11.16 -60.90 6.06
N THR A 451 -11.38 -61.95 6.87
CA THR A 451 -12.71 -62.57 7.06
C THR A 451 -13.76 -61.56 7.54
N ASN A 452 -13.39 -60.67 8.46
CA ASN A 452 -14.30 -59.72 9.11
C ASN A 452 -14.41 -58.36 8.38
N LEU A 453 -13.85 -58.22 7.17
CA LEU A 453 -13.98 -57.00 6.38
C LEU A 453 -15.41 -56.81 5.85
N THR A 454 -16.08 -55.77 6.35
CA THR A 454 -17.40 -55.30 5.89
C THR A 454 -17.33 -54.02 5.04
N ASN A 455 -16.18 -53.34 5.04
CA ASN A 455 -15.92 -52.05 4.40
C ASN A 455 -14.49 -51.99 3.86
N THR A 456 -14.16 -50.95 3.10
CA THR A 456 -12.79 -50.63 2.67
C THR A 456 -11.83 -50.57 3.86
N TYR A 457 -10.75 -51.34 3.81
CA TYR A 457 -9.66 -51.29 4.77
C TYR A 457 -8.39 -50.80 4.09
N LYS A 458 -7.87 -49.66 4.57
CA LYS A 458 -6.59 -49.09 4.12
C LYS A 458 -5.53 -49.32 5.17
N THR A 459 -4.35 -49.75 4.76
CA THR A 459 -3.20 -49.95 5.65
C THR A 459 -1.89 -49.82 4.88
N GLU A 460 -0.79 -49.62 5.62
CA GLU A 460 0.56 -49.72 5.08
C GLU A 460 1.31 -50.85 5.78
N ILE A 461 2.10 -51.62 5.02
CA ILE A 461 2.95 -52.68 5.56
C ILE A 461 4.39 -52.50 5.11
N LYS A 462 5.33 -52.81 6.00
CA LYS A 462 6.76 -52.87 5.66
C LYS A 462 7.19 -54.34 5.55
N VAL A 463 7.63 -54.75 4.36
CA VAL A 463 8.04 -56.13 4.05
C VAL A 463 9.25 -56.10 3.14
N GLY A 464 10.34 -56.77 3.56
CA GLY A 464 11.57 -56.85 2.80
C GLY A 464 12.38 -55.54 2.75
N GLY A 465 12.07 -54.60 3.65
CA GLY A 465 12.58 -53.23 3.61
C GLY A 465 11.72 -52.25 2.80
N ARG A 466 10.85 -52.74 1.90
CA ARG A 466 9.89 -51.93 1.12
C ARG A 466 8.65 -51.57 1.93
N THR A 467 8.05 -50.43 1.61
CA THR A 467 6.77 -49.95 2.17
C THR A 467 5.68 -50.05 1.11
N PHE A 468 4.68 -50.87 1.38
CA PHE A 468 3.51 -51.03 0.51
C PHE A 468 2.26 -50.41 1.14
N GLY A 469 1.56 -49.56 0.40
CA GLY A 469 0.18 -49.19 0.66
C GLY A 469 -0.77 -50.27 0.12
N LEU A 470 -1.81 -50.59 0.89
CA LEU A 470 -2.84 -51.56 0.51
C LEU A 470 -4.24 -50.98 0.73
N VAL A 471 -5.13 -51.21 -0.24
CA VAL A 471 -6.58 -50.94 -0.13
C VAL A 471 -7.33 -52.23 -0.39
N ALA A 472 -7.86 -52.85 0.67
CA ALA A 472 -8.63 -54.09 0.60
C ALA A 472 -10.14 -53.81 0.68
N ASN A 473 -10.90 -54.33 -0.29
CA ASN A 473 -12.36 -54.21 -0.35
C ASN A 473 -13.01 -55.61 -0.42
N PRO A 474 -13.99 -55.94 0.42
CA PRO A 474 -14.74 -57.19 0.31
C PRO A 474 -15.60 -57.19 -0.96
N ILE A 475 -15.70 -58.33 -1.65
CA ILE A 475 -16.58 -58.51 -2.79
C ILE A 475 -17.81 -59.29 -2.31
N ILE A 476 -19.00 -58.73 -2.53
CA ILE A 476 -20.28 -59.23 -2.04
C ILE A 476 -21.23 -59.41 -3.24
N ALA A 477 -21.95 -60.54 -3.28
CA ALA A 477 -22.93 -60.86 -4.31
C ALA A 477 -24.30 -60.19 -4.05
N ALA A 478 -25.19 -60.25 -5.03
CA ALA A 478 -26.50 -59.58 -5.00
C ALA A 478 -27.49 -60.15 -3.96
N ASP A 479 -27.21 -61.34 -3.42
CA ASP A 479 -27.90 -62.00 -2.30
C ASP A 479 -27.31 -61.65 -0.92
N GLY A 480 -26.16 -60.95 -0.89
CA GLY A 480 -25.42 -60.63 0.32
C GLY A 480 -24.30 -61.61 0.68
N GLU A 481 -24.04 -62.66 -0.11
CA GLU A 481 -22.94 -63.60 0.18
C GLU A 481 -21.57 -63.00 -0.17
N ARG A 482 -20.55 -63.24 0.68
CA ARG A 482 -19.19 -62.72 0.53
C ARG A 482 -18.36 -63.59 -0.41
N ILE A 483 -18.39 -63.27 -1.70
CA ILE A 483 -17.73 -64.05 -2.77
C ILE A 483 -16.21 -63.85 -2.90
N GLY A 484 -15.63 -62.79 -2.32
CA GLY A 484 -14.17 -62.59 -2.39
C GLY A 484 -13.62 -61.32 -1.74
N THR A 485 -12.43 -60.91 -2.16
CA THR A 485 -11.76 -59.66 -1.74
C THR A 485 -10.86 -59.15 -2.86
N VAL A 486 -11.00 -57.89 -3.25
CA VAL A 486 -10.03 -57.19 -4.10
C VAL A 486 -9.06 -56.41 -3.22
N VAL A 487 -7.78 -56.43 -3.57
CA VAL A 487 -6.71 -55.70 -2.90
C VAL A 487 -5.92 -54.94 -3.97
N GLU A 488 -5.96 -53.61 -3.87
CA GLU A 488 -5.09 -52.69 -4.60
C GLU A 488 -3.78 -52.54 -3.81
N TRP A 489 -2.65 -52.51 -4.52
CA TRP A 489 -1.30 -52.36 -3.94
C TRP A 489 -0.55 -51.16 -4.53
N GLU A 490 0.30 -50.53 -3.73
CA GLU A 490 1.12 -49.38 -4.14
C GLU A 490 2.49 -49.46 -3.45
N ASP A 491 3.60 -49.44 -4.21
CA ASP A 491 4.95 -49.38 -3.63
C ASP A 491 5.33 -47.93 -3.34
N ARG A 492 5.10 -47.49 -2.10
CA ARG A 492 5.42 -46.13 -1.60
C ARG A 492 6.86 -46.02 -1.07
N THR A 493 7.73 -47.01 -1.28
CA THR A 493 9.08 -47.04 -0.67
C THR A 493 9.89 -45.78 -0.97
N ASN A 494 9.91 -45.32 -2.23
CA ASN A 494 10.67 -44.14 -2.64
C ASN A 494 10.04 -42.83 -2.15
N GLU A 495 8.72 -42.80 -1.97
CA GLU A 495 7.95 -41.64 -1.51
C GLU A 495 8.17 -41.41 -0.01
N VAL A 496 8.03 -42.47 0.81
CA VAL A 496 8.29 -42.43 2.25
C VAL A 496 9.78 -42.15 2.55
N ALA A 497 10.69 -42.54 1.66
CA ALA A 497 12.10 -42.18 1.77
C ALA A 497 12.34 -40.67 1.62
N ILE A 498 11.81 -40.04 0.55
CA ILE A 498 11.97 -38.58 0.36
C ILE A 498 11.18 -37.78 1.41
N GLU A 499 10.01 -38.25 1.87
CA GLU A 499 9.29 -37.65 3.01
C GLU A 499 10.20 -37.57 4.26
N SER A 500 10.92 -38.67 4.56
CA SER A 500 11.85 -38.73 5.69
C SER A 500 13.08 -37.83 5.50
N GLU A 501 13.72 -37.86 4.33
CA GLU A 501 14.89 -37.01 4.04
C GLU A 501 14.53 -35.51 4.08
N VAL A 502 13.38 -35.12 3.50
CA VAL A 502 12.91 -33.72 3.51
C VAL A 502 12.59 -33.27 4.94
N ASN A 503 11.99 -34.14 5.76
CA ASN A 503 11.75 -33.83 7.17
C ASN A 503 13.07 -33.64 7.95
N GLU A 504 14.09 -34.46 7.69
CA GLU A 504 15.42 -34.33 8.30
C GLU A 504 16.15 -33.04 7.85
N LEU A 505 16.03 -32.65 6.58
CA LEU A 505 16.52 -31.35 6.08
C LEU A 505 15.80 -30.18 6.77
N VAL A 506 14.48 -30.24 6.90
CA VAL A 506 13.67 -29.18 7.54
C VAL A 506 13.99 -29.06 9.02
N GLU A 507 14.15 -30.16 9.75
CA GLU A 507 14.59 -30.14 11.15
C GLU A 507 16.03 -29.64 11.29
N SER A 508 16.94 -30.03 10.39
CA SER A 508 18.30 -29.50 10.34
C SER A 508 18.29 -27.97 10.20
N ALA A 509 17.58 -27.44 9.19
CA ALA A 509 17.44 -26.01 8.99
C ALA A 509 16.75 -25.30 10.18
N ARG A 510 15.72 -25.92 10.79
CA ARG A 510 15.04 -25.41 11.98
C ARG A 510 15.96 -25.33 13.21
N SER A 511 16.93 -26.23 13.31
CA SER A 511 17.98 -26.21 14.35
C SER A 511 19.12 -25.21 14.07
N GLY A 512 19.09 -24.52 12.93
CA GLY A 512 20.16 -23.63 12.46
C GLY A 512 21.28 -24.34 11.69
N ASN A 513 21.23 -25.66 11.54
CA ASN A 513 22.16 -26.41 10.69
C ASN A 513 21.77 -26.27 9.21
N LEU A 514 22.24 -25.20 8.58
CA LEU A 514 22.05 -24.94 7.15
C LEU A 514 23.05 -25.69 6.25
N SER A 515 23.94 -26.55 6.79
CA SER A 515 24.89 -27.33 5.98
C SER A 515 24.33 -28.67 5.46
N ALA A 516 23.17 -29.12 5.96
CA ALA A 516 22.51 -30.34 5.51
C ALA A 516 22.04 -30.24 4.05
N ARG A 517 22.08 -31.35 3.30
CA ARG A 517 21.66 -31.46 1.89
C ARG A 517 21.02 -32.82 1.65
N LEU A 518 20.03 -32.87 0.76
CA LEU A 518 19.38 -34.09 0.28
C LEU A 518 20.28 -34.83 -0.72
N ASN A 519 20.26 -36.16 -0.73
CA ASN A 519 20.98 -36.92 -1.76
C ASN A 519 20.27 -36.77 -3.11
N GLU A 520 21.02 -36.50 -4.17
CA GLU A 520 20.50 -36.38 -5.54
C GLU A 520 20.77 -37.65 -6.39
N ASN A 521 21.70 -38.51 -5.98
CA ASN A 521 22.23 -39.60 -6.81
C ASN A 521 21.29 -40.82 -6.94
N ASP A 522 20.26 -40.90 -6.09
CA ASP A 522 19.30 -42.00 -5.99
C ASP A 522 17.87 -41.55 -6.35
N LYS A 523 17.72 -40.36 -6.96
CA LYS A 523 16.42 -39.73 -7.25
C LYS A 523 16.31 -39.31 -8.70
N ASP A 524 15.10 -39.48 -9.24
CA ASP A 524 14.75 -39.18 -10.62
C ASP A 524 13.54 -38.24 -10.71
N GLY A 525 13.31 -37.69 -11.91
CA GLY A 525 12.05 -37.04 -12.27
C GLY A 525 11.63 -35.89 -11.34
N PHE A 526 10.53 -36.08 -10.60
CA PHE A 526 10.04 -35.08 -9.65
C PHE A 526 10.92 -34.97 -8.41
N TYR A 527 11.34 -36.10 -7.82
CA TYR A 527 12.09 -36.13 -6.56
C TYR A 527 13.47 -35.50 -6.70
N LEU A 528 14.13 -35.67 -7.85
CA LEU A 528 15.40 -34.99 -8.15
C LEU A 528 15.24 -33.46 -8.19
N ARG A 529 14.19 -32.96 -8.86
CA ARG A 529 13.92 -31.50 -8.92
C ARG A 529 13.53 -30.92 -7.57
N LEU A 530 12.83 -31.70 -6.73
CA LEU A 530 12.53 -31.32 -5.35
C LEU A 530 13.81 -31.23 -4.51
N ALA A 531 14.67 -32.25 -4.59
CA ALA A 531 15.97 -32.27 -3.90
C ALA A 531 16.85 -31.09 -4.30
N GLN A 532 16.99 -30.83 -5.62
CA GLN A 532 17.76 -29.71 -6.16
C GLN A 532 17.17 -28.35 -5.78
N GLY A 533 15.85 -28.19 -5.80
CA GLY A 533 15.17 -26.96 -5.38
C GLY A 533 15.39 -26.65 -3.90
N LEU A 534 15.31 -27.67 -3.03
CA LEU A 534 15.55 -27.53 -1.60
C LEU A 534 17.04 -27.32 -1.28
N ASN A 535 17.95 -28.08 -1.90
CA ASN A 535 19.40 -27.90 -1.78
C ASN A 535 19.83 -26.48 -2.21
N GLY A 536 19.28 -25.98 -3.32
CA GLY A 536 19.53 -24.62 -3.81
C GLY A 536 18.97 -23.54 -2.87
N LEU A 537 17.75 -23.71 -2.35
CA LEU A 537 17.16 -22.79 -1.37
C LEU A 537 18.02 -22.72 -0.11
N VAL A 538 18.32 -23.89 0.51
CA VAL A 538 19.13 -23.95 1.72
C VAL A 538 20.51 -23.32 1.46
N SER A 539 21.17 -23.63 0.34
CA SER A 539 22.49 -23.07 0.04
C SER A 539 22.52 -21.55 -0.17
N ILE A 540 21.41 -20.92 -0.58
CA ILE A 540 21.30 -19.45 -0.67
C ILE A 540 21.14 -18.84 0.73
N VAL A 541 20.34 -19.47 1.60
CA VAL A 541 20.16 -19.02 3.00
C VAL A 541 21.46 -19.20 3.78
N ASP A 542 22.10 -20.37 3.66
CA ASP A 542 23.39 -20.75 4.25
C ASP A 542 24.48 -19.71 3.93
N ALA A 543 24.66 -19.38 2.64
CA ALA A 543 25.61 -18.36 2.21
C ALA A 543 25.26 -16.96 2.73
N ALA A 544 24.00 -16.50 2.58
CA ALA A 544 23.61 -15.15 3.00
C ALA A 544 23.69 -14.94 4.52
N VAL A 545 23.36 -15.97 5.32
CA VAL A 545 23.50 -15.95 6.78
C VAL A 545 24.98 -16.00 7.16
N SER A 546 25.77 -16.90 6.57
CA SER A 546 27.21 -17.03 6.86
C SER A 546 27.98 -15.74 6.54
N ASP A 547 27.78 -15.16 5.36
CA ASP A 547 28.35 -13.86 4.98
C ASP A 547 28.01 -12.77 5.99
N THR A 548 26.74 -12.72 6.44
CA THR A 548 26.28 -11.72 7.42
C THR A 548 26.88 -11.97 8.81
N VAL A 549 27.01 -13.23 9.23
CA VAL A 549 27.68 -13.60 10.50
C VAL A 549 29.15 -13.23 10.47
N ASN A 550 29.88 -13.58 9.40
CA ASN A 550 31.30 -13.27 9.24
C ASN A 550 31.56 -11.76 9.24
N MET A 551 30.68 -10.98 8.61
CA MET A 551 30.75 -9.52 8.55
C MET A 551 30.40 -8.87 9.90
N LEU A 552 29.41 -9.38 10.63
CA LEU A 552 29.08 -8.91 11.98
C LEU A 552 30.14 -9.31 13.03
N ASP A 553 30.76 -10.48 12.90
CA ASP A 553 31.87 -10.90 13.76
C ASP A 553 33.12 -10.05 13.51
N ALA A 554 33.44 -9.73 12.26
CA ALA A 554 34.47 -8.75 11.93
C ALA A 554 34.21 -7.39 12.59
N LEU A 555 32.99 -6.85 12.46
CA LEU A 555 32.59 -5.60 13.14
C LEU A 555 32.71 -5.68 14.66
N ALA A 556 32.33 -6.80 15.28
CA ALA A 556 32.44 -7.01 16.73
C ALA A 556 33.89 -7.08 17.21
N ASN A 557 34.79 -7.65 16.40
CA ASN A 557 36.24 -7.68 16.64
C ASN A 557 36.97 -6.41 16.17
N GLY A 558 36.24 -5.36 15.75
CA GLY A 558 36.78 -4.04 15.40
C GLY A 558 37.17 -3.86 13.92
N ASP A 559 37.00 -4.86 13.05
CA ASP A 559 37.30 -4.74 11.62
C ASP A 559 36.10 -4.23 10.81
N LEU A 560 36.08 -2.92 10.56
CA LEU A 560 35.11 -2.26 9.69
C LEU A 560 35.50 -2.31 8.20
N THR A 561 36.51 -3.06 7.78
CA THR A 561 36.85 -3.20 6.35
C THR A 561 36.03 -4.27 5.63
N GLN A 562 35.50 -5.26 6.34
CA GLN A 562 34.76 -6.35 5.72
C GLN A 562 33.44 -5.91 5.10
N ARG A 563 33.16 -6.37 3.87
CA ARG A 563 31.91 -6.14 3.15
C ARG A 563 31.46 -7.44 2.49
N ILE A 564 30.16 -7.67 2.49
CA ILE A 564 29.56 -8.81 1.80
C ILE A 564 29.56 -8.50 0.29
N ASN A 565 30.41 -9.22 -0.45
CA ASN A 565 30.64 -9.01 -1.88
C ASN A 565 29.86 -10.00 -2.79
N ALA A 566 29.14 -10.96 -2.20
CA ALA A 566 28.35 -11.93 -2.95
C ALA A 566 27.13 -11.31 -3.65
N ASN A 567 26.69 -11.94 -4.74
CA ASN A 567 25.54 -11.50 -5.52
C ASN A 567 24.27 -12.25 -5.09
N TYR A 568 23.44 -11.57 -4.32
CA TYR A 568 22.15 -12.07 -3.86
C TYR A 568 21.00 -11.47 -4.67
N ASN A 569 19.77 -11.89 -4.38
CA ASN A 569 18.56 -11.38 -5.02
C ASN A 569 17.47 -11.08 -3.97
N GLY A 570 16.61 -10.11 -4.25
CA GLY A 570 15.46 -9.77 -3.41
C GLY A 570 15.86 -9.42 -1.97
N ALA A 571 15.22 -10.07 -0.98
CA ALA A 571 15.45 -9.80 0.44
C ALA A 571 16.90 -10.04 0.89
N PHE A 572 17.59 -11.03 0.32
CA PHE A 572 19.00 -11.31 0.67
C PHE A 572 19.95 -10.24 0.12
N ASP A 573 19.65 -9.64 -1.04
CA ASP A 573 20.43 -8.50 -1.53
C ASP A 573 20.15 -7.23 -0.71
N LYS A 574 18.92 -7.04 -0.23
CA LYS A 574 18.62 -5.97 0.72
C LYS A 574 19.38 -6.16 2.03
N LEU A 575 19.41 -7.38 2.59
CA LEU A 575 20.21 -7.68 3.80
C LEU A 575 21.69 -7.34 3.60
N LYS A 576 22.26 -7.72 2.45
CA LYS A 576 23.62 -7.36 2.04
C LYS A 576 23.84 -5.84 1.99
N GLN A 577 22.93 -5.11 1.35
CA GLN A 577 22.98 -3.65 1.23
C GLN A 577 22.86 -2.96 2.60
N ASP A 578 21.88 -3.35 3.42
CA ASP A 578 21.65 -2.80 4.76
C ASP A 578 22.87 -3.03 5.68
N ALA A 579 23.45 -4.24 5.66
CA ALA A 579 24.64 -4.59 6.43
C ALA A 579 25.86 -3.78 5.99
N ASN A 580 26.20 -3.79 4.69
CA ASN A 580 27.32 -3.01 4.16
C ASN A 580 27.17 -1.51 4.46
N THR A 581 25.96 -0.94 4.25
CA THR A 581 25.65 0.47 4.55
C THR A 581 25.82 0.79 6.04
N THR A 582 25.51 -0.15 6.93
CA THR A 582 25.71 0.01 8.38
C THR A 582 27.19 0.12 8.71
N ALA A 583 28.03 -0.74 8.13
CA ALA A 583 29.48 -0.62 8.29
C ALA A 583 30.03 0.68 7.67
N ASP A 584 29.60 1.06 6.47
CA ASP A 584 30.02 2.32 5.82
C ASP A 584 29.68 3.54 6.69
N LYS A 585 28.52 3.55 7.34
CA LYS A 585 28.12 4.64 8.25
C LYS A 585 28.88 4.64 9.57
N LEU A 586 29.24 3.47 10.11
CA LEU A 586 30.11 3.39 11.27
C LEU A 586 31.55 3.82 10.92
N THR A 587 32.08 3.42 9.76
CA THR A 587 33.36 3.90 9.22
C THR A 587 33.38 5.42 9.04
N GLU A 588 32.31 6.02 8.50
CA GLU A 588 32.18 7.48 8.37
C GLU A 588 32.23 8.18 9.74
N VAL A 589 31.46 7.69 10.72
CA VAL A 589 31.39 8.27 12.06
C VAL A 589 32.72 8.14 12.80
N LEU A 590 33.35 6.96 12.80
CA LEU A 590 34.64 6.74 13.49
C LEU A 590 35.76 7.58 12.87
N ASN A 591 35.81 7.72 11.54
CA ASN A 591 36.77 8.61 10.87
C ASN A 591 36.55 10.08 11.26
N ARG A 592 35.30 10.53 11.37
CA ARG A 592 34.99 11.89 11.82
C ARG A 592 35.39 12.11 13.28
N ILE A 593 35.12 11.16 14.19
CA ILE A 593 35.55 11.26 15.59
C ILE A 593 37.08 11.22 15.71
N SER A 594 37.77 10.41 14.90
CA SER A 594 39.24 10.37 14.84
C SER A 594 39.84 11.72 14.41
N SER A 595 39.29 12.33 13.36
CA SER A 595 39.66 13.67 12.92
C SER A 595 39.37 14.73 14.00
N SER A 596 38.21 14.69 14.65
CA SER A 596 37.88 15.58 15.77
C SER A 596 38.85 15.41 16.95
N ALA A 597 39.21 14.19 17.34
CA ALA A 597 40.17 13.94 18.41
C ALA A 597 41.58 14.45 18.05
N ALA A 598 42.00 14.32 16.79
CA ALA A 598 43.26 14.90 16.32
C ALA A 598 43.25 16.44 16.38
N MET A 599 42.14 17.09 16.02
CA MET A 599 41.99 18.56 16.15
C MET A 599 41.97 19.01 17.61
N VAL A 600 41.27 18.30 18.51
CA VAL A 600 41.26 18.64 19.95
C VAL A 600 42.65 18.45 20.56
N ALA A 601 43.39 17.39 20.22
CA ALA A 601 44.76 17.21 20.68
C ALA A 601 45.68 18.36 20.21
N SER A 602 45.59 18.75 18.94
CA SER A 602 46.38 19.86 18.38
C SER A 602 46.03 21.21 19.04
N GLY A 603 44.75 21.50 19.26
CA GLY A 603 44.31 22.73 19.93
C GLY A 603 44.67 22.76 21.42
N ALA A 604 44.68 21.61 22.10
CA ALA A 604 45.13 21.50 23.47
C ALA A 604 46.66 21.74 23.61
N GLU A 605 47.45 21.27 22.65
CA GLU A 605 48.90 21.52 22.58
C GLU A 605 49.21 22.99 22.22
N GLU A 606 48.40 23.62 21.36
CA GLU A 606 48.45 25.06 21.08
C GLU A 606 48.08 25.92 22.31
N ILE A 607 47.04 25.54 23.06
CA ILE A 607 46.66 26.18 24.34
C ILE A 607 47.79 26.03 25.36
N SER A 608 48.39 24.84 25.49
CA SER A 608 49.52 24.61 26.40
C SER A 608 50.72 25.51 26.06
N GLN A 609 51.05 25.62 24.77
CA GLN A 609 52.13 26.50 24.30
C GLN A 609 51.78 28.00 24.48
N GLY A 610 50.52 28.39 24.32
CA GLY A 610 50.04 29.76 24.58
C GLY A 610 50.07 30.13 26.07
N ASN A 611 49.69 29.21 26.95
CA ASN A 611 49.77 29.41 28.39
C ASN A 611 51.22 29.51 28.88
N ALA A 612 52.16 28.80 28.24
CA ALA A 612 53.59 28.95 28.55
C ALA A 612 54.13 30.36 28.19
N ASP A 613 53.70 30.96 27.07
CA ASP A 613 54.01 32.36 26.72
C ASP A 613 53.36 33.33 27.72
N LEU A 614 52.10 33.09 28.07
CA LEU A 614 51.38 33.91 29.05
C LEU A 614 51.99 33.81 30.46
N SER A 615 52.51 32.64 30.86
CA SER A 615 53.27 32.46 32.12
C SER A 615 54.52 33.33 32.12
N GLN A 616 55.36 33.22 31.08
CA GLN A 616 56.59 34.01 30.98
C GLN A 616 56.28 35.52 31.00
N ARG A 617 55.25 35.96 30.28
CA ARG A 617 54.84 37.38 30.26
C ARG A 617 54.24 37.85 31.57
N THR A 618 53.59 36.97 32.33
CA THR A 618 53.08 37.27 33.67
C THR A 618 54.22 37.39 34.68
N GLU A 619 55.27 36.56 34.58
CA GLU A 619 56.51 36.69 35.36
C GLU A 619 57.28 37.97 35.01
N GLU A 620 57.41 38.30 33.71
CA GLU A 620 58.01 39.56 33.24
C GLU A 620 57.22 40.79 33.71
N GLN A 621 55.89 40.72 33.71
CA GLN A 621 55.01 41.77 34.24
C GLN A 621 55.14 41.91 35.76
N ALA A 622 55.21 40.82 36.52
CA ALA A 622 55.41 40.84 37.97
C ALA A 622 56.74 41.51 38.33
N SER A 623 57.84 41.12 37.66
CA SER A 623 59.16 41.75 37.83
C SER A 623 59.14 43.25 37.48
N SER A 624 58.42 43.63 36.42
CA SER A 624 58.25 45.04 36.03
C SER A 624 57.44 45.84 37.05
N LEU A 625 56.43 45.23 37.68
CA LEU A 625 55.65 45.83 38.75
C LEU A 625 56.45 45.96 40.05
N GLU A 626 57.34 45.02 40.37
CA GLU A 626 58.25 45.09 41.53
C GLU A 626 59.27 46.23 41.37
N GLU A 627 59.90 46.38 40.20
CA GLU A 627 60.78 47.52 39.91
C GLU A 627 60.01 48.86 39.90
N THR A 628 58.77 48.87 39.39
CA THR A 628 57.89 50.05 39.43
C THR A 628 57.53 50.41 40.88
N ALA A 629 57.13 49.45 41.72
CA ALA A 629 56.77 49.68 43.11
C ALA A 629 57.96 50.22 43.92
N SER A 630 59.15 49.63 43.76
CA SER A 630 60.40 50.13 44.38
C SER A 630 60.71 51.57 43.94
N SER A 631 60.54 51.88 42.65
CA SER A 631 60.71 53.24 42.11
C SER A 631 59.68 54.23 42.68
N MET A 632 58.44 53.78 42.89
CA MET A 632 57.39 54.58 43.51
C MET A 632 57.63 54.80 45.01
N GLU A 633 58.21 53.84 45.75
CA GLU A 633 58.64 54.06 47.14
C GLU A 633 59.78 55.09 47.24
N GLU A 634 60.81 54.99 46.40
CA GLU A 634 61.89 55.98 46.36
C GLU A 634 61.37 57.38 45.97
N MET A 635 60.45 57.45 45.00
CA MET A 635 59.79 58.70 44.62
C MET A 635 58.92 59.27 45.75
N THR A 636 58.16 58.43 46.46
CA THR A 636 57.36 58.83 47.65
C THR A 636 58.27 59.43 48.72
N SER A 637 59.38 58.76 49.02
CA SER A 637 60.38 59.21 49.98
C SER A 637 61.00 60.55 49.58
N THR A 638 61.38 60.70 48.30
CA THR A 638 61.99 61.91 47.75
C THR A 638 61.03 63.10 47.74
N VAL A 639 59.77 62.91 47.33
CA VAL A 639 58.74 63.96 47.34
C VAL A 639 58.42 64.39 48.78
N ARG A 640 58.30 63.44 49.71
CA ARG A 640 58.12 63.75 51.13
C ARG A 640 59.31 64.53 51.70
N GLN A 641 60.53 64.12 51.38
CA GLN A 641 61.74 64.84 51.78
C GLN A 641 61.81 66.24 51.18
N ASN A 642 61.31 66.45 49.95
CA ASN A 642 61.21 67.78 49.35
C ASN A 642 60.20 68.68 50.08
N ALA A 643 59.04 68.16 50.50
CA ALA A 643 58.08 68.90 51.32
C ALA A 643 58.67 69.31 52.69
N ASP A 644 59.33 68.38 53.39
CA ASP A 644 60.01 68.65 54.66
C ASP A 644 61.17 69.67 54.49
N ASN A 645 61.99 69.51 53.44
CA ASN A 645 63.06 70.46 53.09
C ASN A 645 62.51 71.86 52.77
N ALA A 646 61.42 71.95 52.01
CA ALA A 646 60.76 73.21 51.69
C ALA A 646 60.27 73.91 52.97
N LYS A 647 59.63 73.17 53.89
CA LYS A 647 59.21 73.72 55.18
C LYS A 647 60.39 74.27 56.00
N VAL A 648 61.49 73.54 56.10
CA VAL A 648 62.72 74.00 56.81
C VAL A 648 63.34 75.23 56.11
N ALA A 649 63.34 75.26 54.78
CA ALA A 649 63.84 76.40 54.01
C ALA A 649 62.93 77.65 54.18
N ASN A 650 61.61 77.46 54.35
CA ASN A 650 60.64 78.52 54.62
C ASN A 650 60.89 79.17 55.99
N GLU A 651 61.06 78.34 57.04
CA GLU A 651 61.40 78.79 58.39
C GLU A 651 62.73 79.57 58.41
N LEU A 652 63.77 79.07 57.70
CA LEU A 652 65.07 79.75 57.58
C LEU A 652 65.01 81.05 56.75
N ALA A 653 64.21 81.10 55.69
CA ALA A 653 63.98 82.31 54.90
C ALA A 653 63.26 83.38 55.73
N SER A 654 62.26 82.98 56.54
CA SER A 654 61.57 83.86 57.48
C SER A 654 62.54 84.47 58.50
N GLU A 655 63.32 83.65 59.20
CA GLU A 655 64.32 84.10 60.19
C GLU A 655 65.39 85.02 59.55
N THR A 656 65.78 84.74 58.31
CA THR A 656 66.70 85.58 57.54
C THR A 656 66.07 86.93 57.17
N SER A 657 64.77 86.96 56.86
CA SER A 657 64.00 88.17 56.58
C SER A 657 63.91 89.06 57.82
N GLU A 658 63.61 88.50 59.00
CA GLU A 658 63.59 89.23 60.27
C GLU A 658 64.96 89.85 60.59
N LYS A 659 66.05 89.09 60.42
CA LYS A 659 67.43 89.58 60.61
C LYS A 659 67.79 90.71 59.64
N ALA A 660 67.35 90.63 58.38
CA ALA A 660 67.57 91.68 57.38
C ALA A 660 66.76 92.95 57.68
N VAL A 661 65.51 92.82 58.16
CA VAL A 661 64.70 93.95 58.63
C VAL A 661 65.36 94.64 59.83
N ALA A 662 65.80 93.88 60.85
CA ALA A 662 66.51 94.42 62.01
C ALA A 662 67.84 95.08 61.62
N GLY A 663 68.56 94.53 60.63
CA GLY A 663 69.73 95.18 60.02
C GLY A 663 69.39 96.53 59.39
N GLY A 664 68.28 96.61 58.67
CA GLY A 664 67.74 97.87 58.12
C GLY A 664 67.43 98.92 59.18
N GLU A 665 66.85 98.53 60.32
CA GLU A 665 66.63 99.45 61.45
C GLU A 665 67.94 99.98 62.06
N VAL A 666 68.96 99.14 62.20
CA VAL A 666 70.29 99.54 62.68
C VAL A 666 70.95 100.52 61.69
N VAL A 667 70.83 100.27 60.39
CA VAL A 667 71.34 101.17 59.34
C VAL A 667 70.59 102.51 59.34
N ASN A 668 69.26 102.51 59.44
CA ASN A 668 68.47 103.75 59.55
C ASN A 668 68.88 104.59 60.77
N ARG A 669 69.16 103.96 61.92
CA ARG A 669 69.71 104.63 63.11
C ARG A 669 71.12 105.18 62.87
N ALA A 670 71.96 104.47 62.12
CA ALA A 670 73.30 104.95 61.75
C ALA A 670 73.25 106.17 60.80
N VAL A 671 72.31 106.22 59.84
CA VAL A 671 72.06 107.41 59.00
C VAL A 671 71.67 108.61 59.87
N ALA A 672 70.75 108.42 60.82
CA ALA A 672 70.35 109.49 61.74
C ALA A 672 71.53 110.03 62.56
N SER A 673 72.34 109.14 63.16
CA SER A 673 73.55 109.54 63.90
C SER A 673 74.60 110.24 63.03
N MET A 674 74.81 109.81 61.78
CA MET A 674 75.72 110.51 60.85
C MET A 674 75.18 111.90 60.47
N SER A 675 73.87 112.06 60.34
CA SER A 675 73.23 113.36 60.12
C SER A 675 73.46 114.32 61.30
N GLU A 676 73.27 113.86 62.53
CA GLU A 676 73.58 114.60 63.76
C GLU A 676 75.07 114.98 63.85
N ILE A 677 75.98 114.07 63.48
CA ILE A 677 77.42 114.33 63.43
C ILE A 677 77.77 115.39 62.37
N ASN A 678 77.12 115.36 61.20
CA ASN A 678 77.32 116.35 60.14
C ASN A 678 76.86 117.75 60.60
N GLU A 679 75.66 117.85 61.20
CA GLU A 679 75.15 119.10 61.75
C GLU A 679 76.05 119.65 62.87
N SER A 680 76.53 118.78 63.76
CA SER A 680 77.49 119.12 64.82
C SER A 680 78.83 119.62 64.25
N SER A 681 79.36 118.94 63.24
CA SER A 681 80.62 119.32 62.57
C SER A 681 80.51 120.66 61.85
N LYS A 682 79.36 120.97 61.24
CA LYS A 682 79.07 122.28 60.64
C LYS A 682 79.02 123.40 61.69
N LYS A 683 78.33 123.17 62.83
CA LYS A 683 78.35 124.11 63.98
C LYS A 683 79.77 124.35 64.51
N ILE A 684 80.65 123.34 64.53
CA ILE A 684 82.05 123.51 64.90
C ILE A 684 82.80 124.36 63.85
N ALA A 685 82.57 124.16 62.55
CA ALA A 685 83.17 124.97 61.49
C ALA A 685 82.80 126.47 61.60
N ASP A 686 81.56 126.76 62.00
CA ASP A 686 81.09 128.13 62.26
C ASP A 686 81.80 128.74 63.49
N ILE A 687 81.86 128.01 64.61
CA ILE A 687 82.56 128.45 65.83
C ILE A 687 84.04 128.73 65.56
N ILE A 688 84.72 127.85 64.81
CA ILE A 688 86.13 128.03 64.44
C ILE A 688 86.31 129.24 63.51
N SER A 689 85.32 129.55 62.66
CA SER A 689 85.35 130.77 61.83
C SER A 689 85.23 132.05 62.67
N VAL A 690 84.44 132.04 63.74
CA VAL A 690 84.38 133.14 64.72
C VAL A 690 85.70 133.26 65.50
N ILE A 691 86.37 132.15 65.83
CA ILE A 691 87.68 132.17 66.50
C ILE A 691 88.79 132.74 65.60
N ASP A 692 88.78 132.41 64.30
CA ASP A 692 89.68 133.01 63.31
C ASP A 692 89.45 134.53 63.17
N GLU A 693 88.18 134.97 63.17
CA GLU A 693 87.84 136.40 63.19
C GLU A 693 88.33 137.10 64.46
N ILE A 694 88.10 136.52 65.65
CA ILE A 694 88.61 137.05 66.93
C ILE A 694 90.14 137.13 66.91
N ALA A 695 90.83 136.14 66.35
CA ALA A 695 92.29 136.15 66.20
C ALA A 695 92.75 137.27 65.25
N PHE A 696 92.07 137.47 64.12
CA PHE A 696 92.33 138.56 63.19
C PHE A 696 92.12 139.95 63.84
N GLN A 697 90.99 140.16 64.53
CA GLN A 697 90.69 141.37 65.30
C GLN A 697 91.75 141.61 66.39
N THR A 698 92.19 140.57 67.09
CA THR A 698 93.25 140.67 68.12
C THR A 698 94.61 141.04 67.52
N ASN A 699 94.97 140.51 66.35
CA ASN A 699 96.19 140.90 65.62
C ASN A 699 96.14 142.38 65.15
N LEU A 700 94.95 142.90 64.78
CA LEU A 700 94.77 144.33 64.48
C LEU A 700 94.88 145.21 65.74
N LEU A 701 94.25 144.82 66.85
CA LEU A 701 94.38 145.51 68.14
C LEU A 701 95.84 145.55 68.62
N ALA A 702 96.56 144.43 68.50
CA ALA A 702 97.97 144.33 68.85
C ALA A 702 98.88 145.16 67.93
N LEU A 703 98.56 145.25 66.62
CA LEU A 703 99.24 146.16 65.70
C LEU A 703 99.04 147.63 66.11
N ASN A 704 97.81 148.04 66.43
CA ASN A 704 97.51 149.40 66.89
C ASN A 704 98.23 149.72 68.21
N ALA A 705 98.26 148.78 69.16
CA ALA A 705 98.98 148.92 70.42
C ALA A 705 100.50 149.03 70.20
N ALA A 706 101.08 148.28 69.26
CA ALA A 706 102.50 148.38 68.93
C ALA A 706 102.87 149.73 68.29
N VAL A 707 101.98 150.29 67.45
CA VAL A 707 102.16 151.63 66.86
C VAL A 707 102.13 152.72 67.92
N GLU A 708 101.16 152.70 68.84
CA GLU A 708 101.07 153.71 69.90
C GLU A 708 102.19 153.54 70.96
N ALA A 709 102.64 152.31 71.20
CA ALA A 709 103.83 152.05 72.04
C ALA A 709 105.12 152.59 71.39
N ALA A 710 105.29 152.47 70.06
CA ALA A 710 106.42 153.10 69.36
C ALA A 710 106.34 154.64 69.41
N ARG A 711 105.13 155.20 69.35
CA ARG A 711 104.87 156.65 69.48
C ARG A 711 105.21 157.21 70.87
N ALA A 712 105.15 156.37 71.91
CA ALA A 712 105.51 156.73 73.29
C ALA A 712 107.03 156.69 73.59
N GLY A 713 107.87 156.31 72.62
CA GLY A 713 109.33 156.27 72.75
C GLY A 713 109.82 155.26 73.81
N GLU A 714 110.88 155.61 74.56
CA GLU A 714 111.47 154.70 75.56
C GLU A 714 110.47 154.23 76.64
N GLN A 715 109.49 155.08 77.01
CA GLN A 715 108.45 154.72 77.98
C GLN A 715 107.49 153.65 77.45
N GLY A 716 107.36 153.54 76.12
CA GLY A 716 106.52 152.55 75.46
C GLY A 716 107.15 151.15 75.32
N ARG A 717 108.45 150.97 75.61
CA ARG A 717 109.18 149.71 75.32
C ARG A 717 108.55 148.46 75.96
N GLY A 718 108.04 148.56 77.18
CA GLY A 718 107.33 147.45 77.84
C GLY A 718 106.02 147.08 77.10
N PHE A 719 105.23 148.08 76.73
CA PHE A 719 103.99 147.87 75.95
C PHE A 719 104.28 147.36 74.53
N ALA A 720 105.36 147.79 73.89
CA ALA A 720 105.75 147.31 72.56
C ALA A 720 106.08 145.81 72.56
N VAL A 721 106.75 145.31 73.60
CA VAL A 721 107.01 143.86 73.77
C VAL A 721 105.71 143.09 74.01
N VAL A 722 104.84 143.56 74.90
CA VAL A 722 103.53 142.92 75.16
C VAL A 722 102.65 142.93 73.91
N ALA A 723 102.61 144.02 73.15
CA ALA A 723 101.87 144.10 71.90
C ALA A 723 102.46 143.15 70.83
N GLY A 724 103.79 143.00 70.77
CA GLY A 724 104.45 142.00 69.93
C GLY A 724 104.06 140.57 70.28
N GLU A 725 104.02 140.23 71.57
CA GLU A 725 103.66 138.90 72.06
C GLU A 725 102.17 138.59 71.84
N VAL A 726 101.27 139.53 72.14
CA VAL A 726 99.83 139.40 71.84
C VAL A 726 99.59 139.25 70.34
N ARG A 727 100.36 139.95 69.49
CA ARG A 727 100.29 139.79 68.04
C ARG A 727 100.77 138.41 67.59
N ASN A 728 101.88 137.91 68.16
CA ASN A 728 102.38 136.56 67.87
C ASN A 728 101.34 135.50 68.26
N LEU A 729 100.78 135.61 69.48
CA LEU A 729 99.71 134.75 69.97
C LEU A 729 98.49 134.80 69.04
N ALA A 730 98.06 135.98 68.60
CA ALA A 730 96.94 136.14 67.66
C ALA A 730 97.22 135.49 66.30
N GLN A 731 98.43 135.67 65.74
CA GLN A 731 98.82 135.00 64.48
C GLN A 731 98.88 133.48 64.63
N ARG A 732 99.36 132.96 65.77
CA ARG A 732 99.33 131.53 66.10
C ARG A 732 97.91 131.00 66.27
N SER A 733 97.01 131.76 66.89
CA SER A 733 95.59 131.41 67.04
C SER A 733 94.87 131.35 65.70
N ALA A 734 95.11 132.30 64.79
CA ALA A 734 94.57 132.26 63.43
C ALA A 734 95.11 131.07 62.62
N GLY A 735 96.41 130.78 62.75
CA GLY A 735 97.03 129.58 62.15
C GLY A 735 96.36 128.28 62.61
N ALA A 736 96.22 128.10 63.93
CA ALA A 736 95.56 126.93 64.52
C ALA A 736 94.06 126.87 64.18
N ALA A 737 93.35 128.00 64.17
CA ALA A 737 91.95 128.06 63.77
C ALA A 737 91.78 127.64 62.30
N LYS A 738 92.66 128.08 61.40
CA LYS A 738 92.67 127.64 60.01
C LYS A 738 92.95 126.14 59.87
N GLU A 739 93.96 125.61 60.57
CA GLU A 739 94.27 124.18 60.56
C GLU A 739 93.07 123.33 61.04
N ILE A 740 92.40 123.75 62.12
CA ILE A 740 91.17 123.08 62.59
C ILE A 740 90.04 123.24 61.56
N LYS A 741 89.90 124.40 60.90
CA LYS A 741 88.87 124.63 59.88
C LYS A 741 89.05 123.74 58.65
N ASP A 742 90.29 123.55 58.19
CA ASP A 742 90.61 122.63 57.11
C ASP A 742 90.37 121.16 57.52
N LEU A 743 90.72 120.76 58.76
CA LEU A 743 90.43 119.44 59.33
C LEU A 743 88.93 119.15 59.50
N ILE A 744 88.14 120.15 59.95
CA ILE A 744 86.69 120.00 60.10
C ILE A 744 86.01 119.93 58.72
N ARG A 745 86.49 120.66 57.71
CA ARG A 745 85.98 120.51 56.32
C ARG A 745 86.23 119.11 55.77
N ASP A 746 87.44 118.57 55.97
CA ASP A 746 87.78 117.18 55.61
C ASP A 746 86.93 116.15 56.38
N SER A 747 86.64 116.41 57.66
CA SER A 747 85.76 115.59 58.48
C SER A 747 84.29 115.62 58.01
N VAL A 748 83.77 116.80 57.65
CA VAL A 748 82.42 116.95 57.06
C VAL A 748 82.30 116.16 55.76
N GLY A 749 83.29 116.27 54.86
CA GLY A 749 83.29 115.50 53.61
C GLY A 749 83.24 113.99 53.86
N LYS A 750 84.07 113.47 54.77
CA LYS A 750 84.09 112.05 55.15
C LYS A 750 82.78 111.57 55.81
N VAL A 751 82.10 112.44 56.54
CA VAL A 751 80.77 112.13 57.12
C VAL A 751 79.69 112.16 56.04
N GLU A 752 79.80 113.01 55.02
CA GLU A 752 78.87 113.03 53.87
C GLU A 752 79.07 111.81 52.97
N ASP A 753 80.30 111.45 52.64
CA ASP A 753 80.65 110.19 51.94
C ASP A 753 80.15 108.95 52.73
N GLY A 754 80.40 108.93 54.05
CA GLY A 754 79.91 107.88 54.94
C GLY A 754 78.38 107.82 55.01
N THR A 755 77.70 108.97 54.97
CA THR A 755 76.23 109.04 54.94
C THR A 755 75.69 108.44 53.64
N LEU A 756 76.33 108.68 52.49
CA LEU A 756 75.94 108.07 51.22
C LEU A 756 76.07 106.54 51.26
N LEU A 757 77.24 106.02 51.67
CA LEU A 757 77.49 104.57 51.76
C LEU A 757 76.55 103.84 52.73
N VAL A 758 76.18 104.48 53.84
CA VAL A 758 75.21 103.90 54.80
C VAL A 758 73.78 103.94 54.26
N ASN A 759 73.39 104.96 53.49
CA ASN A 759 72.08 104.96 52.78
C ASN A 759 72.02 103.89 51.67
N GLU A 760 73.09 103.70 50.90
CA GLU A 760 73.21 102.64 49.88
C GLU A 760 73.14 101.24 50.53
N SER A 761 73.79 101.07 51.69
CA SER A 761 73.65 99.87 52.53
C SER A 761 72.20 99.64 53.00
N GLY A 762 71.43 100.71 53.22
CA GLY A 762 70.01 100.65 53.57
C GLY A 762 69.11 100.21 52.41
N SER A 763 69.37 100.73 51.18
CA SER A 763 68.62 100.31 49.98
C SER A 763 68.87 98.84 49.67
N THR A 764 70.14 98.42 49.67
CA THR A 764 70.52 97.03 49.38
C THR A 764 69.95 96.04 50.40
N LEU A 765 69.88 96.40 51.70
CA LEU A 765 69.17 95.60 52.70
C LEU A 765 67.66 95.47 52.42
N LYS A 766 67.01 96.54 51.94
CA LYS A 766 65.59 96.50 51.54
C LYS A 766 65.37 95.59 50.32
N GLU A 767 66.25 95.67 49.33
CA GLU A 767 66.23 94.80 48.15
C GLU A 767 66.46 93.32 48.54
N ILE A 768 67.32 93.05 49.54
CA ILE A 768 67.49 91.71 50.12
C ILE A 768 66.18 91.22 50.77
N VAL A 769 65.48 92.03 51.56
CA VAL A 769 64.18 91.65 52.14
C VAL A 769 63.13 91.34 51.05
N GLU A 770 63.11 92.13 49.97
CA GLU A 770 62.20 91.91 48.82
C GLU A 770 62.61 90.71 47.95
N ALA A 771 63.88 90.31 47.95
CA ALA A 771 64.35 89.05 47.34
C ALA A 771 64.00 87.83 48.21
N VAL A 772 64.27 87.90 49.52
CA VAL A 772 63.97 86.82 50.48
C VAL A 772 62.48 86.50 50.51
N LYS A 773 61.59 87.51 50.49
CA LYS A 773 60.13 87.28 50.41
C LYS A 773 59.69 86.48 49.18
N ARG A 774 60.26 86.75 48.00
CA ARG A 774 59.96 85.98 46.79
C ARG A 774 60.50 84.55 46.86
N VAL A 775 61.61 84.34 47.57
CA VAL A 775 62.11 83.00 47.90
C VAL A 775 61.16 82.29 48.87
N THR A 776 60.62 82.98 49.89
CA THR A 776 59.58 82.45 50.78
C THR A 776 58.31 82.01 50.02
N GLU A 777 57.84 82.81 49.07
CA GLU A 777 56.70 82.47 48.19
C GLU A 777 57.00 81.21 47.35
N MET A 778 58.10 81.20 46.58
CA MET A 778 58.47 80.03 45.76
C MET A 778 58.68 78.73 46.57
N ILE A 779 59.13 78.84 47.83
CA ILE A 779 59.26 77.69 48.73
C ILE A 779 57.88 77.20 49.20
N SER A 780 56.92 78.09 49.40
CA SER A 780 55.53 77.73 49.69
C SER A 780 54.90 76.97 48.51
N ASP A 781 55.10 77.46 47.28
CA ASP A 781 54.63 76.81 46.06
C ASP A 781 55.22 75.39 45.91
N ILE A 782 56.52 75.21 46.24
CA ILE A 782 57.18 73.90 46.23
C ILE A 782 56.58 72.96 47.28
N ALA A 783 56.23 73.46 48.47
CA ALA A 783 55.62 72.64 49.52
C ALA A 783 54.21 72.16 49.11
N GLU A 784 53.37 73.06 48.60
CA GLU A 784 52.02 72.74 48.11
C GLU A 784 52.07 71.75 46.94
N ALA A 785 52.93 71.99 45.94
CA ALA A 785 53.13 71.07 44.82
C ALA A 785 53.70 69.70 45.23
N SER A 786 54.53 69.64 46.29
CA SER A 786 55.05 68.37 46.82
C SER A 786 53.96 67.57 47.54
N GLU A 787 53.04 68.23 48.25
CA GLU A 787 51.92 67.54 48.91
C GLU A 787 50.87 67.06 47.88
N GLU A 788 50.62 67.83 46.81
CA GLU A 788 49.83 67.36 45.65
C GLU A 788 50.50 66.16 44.95
N GLN A 789 51.81 66.21 44.71
CA GLN A 789 52.57 65.07 44.17
C GLN A 789 52.48 63.83 45.07
N SER A 790 52.57 63.99 46.39
CA SER A 790 52.41 62.87 47.33
C SER A 790 51.02 62.22 47.24
N SER A 791 49.96 63.04 47.07
CA SER A 791 48.59 62.56 46.86
C SER A 791 48.42 61.85 45.50
N GLY A 792 49.05 62.36 44.44
CA GLY A 792 49.10 61.71 43.12
C GLY A 792 49.83 60.37 43.15
N ILE A 793 50.96 60.30 43.86
CA ILE A 793 51.74 59.07 44.08
C ILE A 793 50.92 58.02 44.87
N GLU A 794 50.12 58.46 45.85
CA GLU A 794 49.18 57.58 46.56
C GLU A 794 48.06 57.02 45.67
N GLN A 795 47.67 57.69 44.58
CA GLN A 795 46.76 57.15 43.57
C GLN A 795 47.46 56.14 42.67
N VAL A 796 48.69 56.43 42.23
CA VAL A 796 49.49 55.51 41.41
C VAL A 796 49.81 54.21 42.17
N ASN A 797 50.19 54.28 43.45
CA ASN A 797 50.43 53.09 44.27
C ASN A 797 49.18 52.19 44.41
N LYS A 798 47.97 52.77 44.44
CA LYS A 798 46.72 51.99 44.43
C LYS A 798 46.51 51.29 43.08
N ALA A 799 46.82 51.96 41.97
CA ALA A 799 46.76 51.34 40.64
C ALA A 799 47.80 50.23 40.44
N VAL A 800 49.04 50.41 40.94
CA VAL A 800 50.10 49.38 40.93
C VAL A 800 49.67 48.16 41.76
N ALA A 801 49.09 48.36 42.94
CA ALA A 801 48.56 47.25 43.75
C ALA A 801 47.41 46.48 43.06
N GLN A 802 46.54 47.17 42.31
CA GLN A 802 45.51 46.51 41.49
C GLN A 802 46.11 45.76 40.29
N MET A 803 47.20 46.27 39.69
CA MET A 803 47.93 45.55 38.64
C MET A 803 48.64 44.29 39.18
N ASP A 804 49.18 44.33 40.40
CA ASP A 804 49.71 43.14 41.09
C ASP A 804 48.61 42.11 41.36
N GLU A 805 47.46 42.51 41.90
CA GLU A 805 46.30 41.60 42.09
C GLU A 805 45.86 40.94 40.77
N MET A 806 45.76 41.70 39.68
CA MET A 806 45.46 41.14 38.35
C MET A 806 46.60 40.24 37.81
N THR A 807 47.86 40.52 38.13
CA THR A 807 49.01 39.69 37.72
C THR A 807 49.01 38.35 38.46
N GLN A 808 48.66 38.34 39.74
CA GLN A 808 48.46 37.12 40.53
C GLN A 808 47.25 36.32 40.06
N GLN A 809 46.14 36.99 39.69
CA GLN A 809 44.99 36.32 39.06
C GLN A 809 45.36 35.71 37.70
N ASN A 810 46.14 36.41 36.87
CA ASN A 810 46.64 35.88 35.60
C ASN A 810 47.52 34.63 35.80
N ALA A 811 48.38 34.61 36.83
CA ALA A 811 49.20 33.44 37.15
C ALA A 811 48.33 32.22 37.55
N ALA A 812 47.28 32.43 38.34
CA ALA A 812 46.34 31.37 38.70
C ALA A 812 45.52 30.87 37.49
N LEU A 813 45.09 31.79 36.61
CA LEU A 813 44.40 31.45 35.36
C LEU A 813 45.30 30.68 34.38
N VAL A 814 46.61 30.99 34.33
CA VAL A 814 47.61 30.23 33.57
C VAL A 814 47.74 28.80 34.10
N GLU A 815 47.76 28.60 35.42
CA GLU A 815 47.81 27.27 36.03
C GLU A 815 46.53 26.47 35.74
N GLU A 816 45.35 27.06 35.94
CA GLU A 816 44.05 26.41 35.66
C GLU A 816 43.88 26.09 34.16
N ALA A 817 44.20 27.03 33.27
CA ALA A 817 44.12 26.82 31.82
C ALA A 817 45.13 25.79 31.32
N SER A 818 46.30 25.67 31.97
CA SER A 818 47.30 24.64 31.64
C SER A 818 46.83 23.25 32.06
N ALA A 819 46.27 23.10 33.25
CA ALA A 819 45.66 21.86 33.70
C ALA A 819 44.45 21.44 32.82
N ALA A 820 43.64 22.41 32.39
CA ALA A 820 42.56 22.18 31.43
C ALA A 820 43.10 21.74 30.05
N GLY A 821 44.17 22.39 29.55
CA GLY A 821 44.86 22.01 28.32
C GLY A 821 45.42 20.60 28.36
N GLU A 822 46.14 20.24 29.41
CA GLU A 822 46.71 18.90 29.60
C GLU A 822 45.60 17.83 29.70
N SER A 823 44.51 18.10 30.42
CA SER A 823 43.36 17.18 30.48
C SER A 823 42.64 17.02 29.13
N MET A 824 42.51 18.08 28.32
CA MET A 824 41.99 17.96 26.95
C MET A 824 42.92 17.13 26.05
N ALA A 825 44.24 17.29 26.18
CA ALA A 825 45.22 16.50 25.45
C ALA A 825 45.19 15.01 25.88
N GLU A 826 45.01 14.72 27.17
CA GLU A 826 44.82 13.35 27.68
C GLU A 826 43.54 12.74 27.12
N GLN A 827 42.39 13.41 27.26
CA GLN A 827 41.09 12.94 26.76
C GLN A 827 41.11 12.68 25.24
N ALA A 828 41.74 13.57 24.47
CA ALA A 828 41.88 13.39 23.02
C ALA A 828 42.77 12.20 22.65
N ASN A 829 43.85 11.95 23.41
CA ASN A 829 44.69 10.78 23.20
C ASN A 829 44.03 9.47 23.65
N ASP A 830 43.19 9.50 24.69
CA ASP A 830 42.38 8.35 25.10
C ASP A 830 41.25 8.06 24.09
N MET A 831 40.61 9.07 23.52
CA MET A 831 39.71 8.89 22.37
C MET A 831 40.45 8.22 21.20
N ARG A 832 41.66 8.66 20.84
CA ARG A 832 42.48 8.01 19.80
C ARG A 832 42.85 6.57 20.19
N ARG A 833 43.17 6.30 21.45
CA ARG A 833 43.48 4.95 21.95
C ARG A 833 42.28 4.00 21.85
N LEU A 834 41.07 4.47 22.16
CA LEU A 834 39.83 3.73 21.98
C LEU A 834 39.49 3.50 20.51
N LEU A 835 39.73 4.50 19.65
CA LEU A 835 39.51 4.39 18.20
C LEU A 835 40.51 3.44 17.53
N ASN A 836 41.74 3.30 18.04
CA ASN A 836 42.75 2.36 17.52
C ASN A 836 42.35 0.87 17.65
N PHE A 837 41.30 0.53 18.40
CA PHE A 837 40.69 -0.81 18.35
C PHE A 837 40.00 -1.07 16.99
N PHE A 838 39.49 -0.03 16.34
CA PHE A 838 38.71 -0.13 15.12
C PHE A 838 39.60 0.01 13.88
N ASN A 839 39.81 -1.10 13.16
CA ASN A 839 40.33 -1.08 11.81
C ASN A 839 39.26 -0.54 10.84
N VAL A 840 39.28 0.77 10.60
CA VAL A 840 38.48 1.43 9.56
C VAL A 840 39.05 1.26 8.15
N GLY A 841 40.20 0.58 8.02
CA GLY A 841 41.02 0.49 6.82
C GLY A 841 41.91 1.73 6.65
N GLU A 842 43.17 1.52 6.30
CA GLU A 842 44.03 2.65 5.91
C GLU A 842 43.47 3.33 4.66
N SER A 843 43.03 4.57 4.83
CA SER A 843 42.68 5.46 3.72
C SER A 843 43.91 5.71 2.87
N SER A 844 44.11 4.88 1.84
CA SER A 844 45.26 4.86 0.92
C SER A 844 45.29 6.05 -0.05
N GLY A 845 45.05 7.25 0.46
CA GLY A 845 45.27 8.55 -0.19
C GLY A 845 46.50 9.31 0.33
N GLY A 846 47.21 8.76 1.33
CA GLY A 846 48.41 9.34 1.95
C GLY A 846 49.67 9.28 1.08
N ASN A 847 49.59 9.56 -0.23
CA ASN A 847 50.75 9.53 -1.14
C ASN A 847 50.66 10.59 -2.27
N GLY A 848 50.20 11.80 -1.94
CA GLY A 848 49.94 12.88 -2.91
C GLY A 848 50.25 14.30 -2.44
N LEU A 849 50.96 14.50 -1.32
CA LEU A 849 51.26 15.83 -0.76
C LEU A 849 52.76 16.12 -0.54
N SER A 850 53.66 15.22 -0.92
CA SER A 850 55.12 15.42 -0.86
C SER A 850 55.68 16.23 -2.04
N GLU A 851 54.96 17.25 -2.53
CA GLU A 851 55.48 18.20 -3.54
C GLU A 851 55.07 19.67 -3.27
N VAL A 852 54.83 20.04 -2.01
CA VAL A 852 54.73 21.46 -1.58
C VAL A 852 55.62 21.73 -0.35
N ALA A 853 56.89 21.33 -0.46
CA ALA A 853 57.90 21.47 0.60
C ALA A 853 59.11 22.34 0.18
N SER A 854 58.90 23.30 -0.72
CA SER A 854 59.97 24.19 -1.19
C SER A 854 59.46 25.54 -1.73
N ILE A 855 59.08 26.46 -0.83
CA ILE A 855 59.19 27.92 -0.99
C ILE A 855 58.98 28.58 0.39
N SER A 856 59.81 29.59 0.70
CA SER A 856 59.67 30.58 1.79
C SER A 856 59.33 30.11 3.23
N THR A 857 60.34 29.65 3.96
CA THR A 857 60.44 29.92 5.41
C THR A 857 61.33 31.12 5.65
N GLU A 858 60.77 32.32 5.56
CA GLU A 858 61.47 33.54 5.99
C GLU A 858 61.49 33.59 7.53
N ARG A 859 62.68 33.79 8.12
CA ARG A 859 62.89 33.63 9.56
C ARG A 859 62.51 34.89 10.33
N LEU A 860 61.49 34.79 11.18
CA LEU A 860 61.36 35.69 12.33
C LEU A 860 62.25 35.21 13.50
N ASN A 861 62.79 36.16 14.26
CA ASN A 861 63.80 35.93 15.30
C ASN A 861 63.24 35.18 16.52
N LYS A 862 64.08 34.32 17.12
CA LYS A 862 64.15 34.23 18.59
C LYS A 862 65.25 35.16 19.09
N PRO A 863 65.05 35.93 20.18
CA PRO A 863 66.14 36.61 20.86
C PRO A 863 67.12 35.63 21.52
N GLN A 864 68.37 36.05 21.71
CA GLN A 864 69.30 35.46 22.67
C GLN A 864 69.86 36.57 23.57
N PRO A 865 70.27 36.26 24.82
CA PRO A 865 70.60 37.25 25.83
C PRO A 865 71.92 38.00 25.55
N PRO A 866 72.10 39.21 26.10
CA PRO A 866 73.29 40.01 25.88
C PRO A 866 74.52 39.42 26.59
N SER A 867 75.63 39.28 25.86
CA SER A 867 76.96 39.08 26.44
C SER A 867 77.91 40.15 25.91
N SER A 868 78.65 40.77 26.82
CA SER A 868 79.50 41.92 26.52
C SER A 868 80.80 41.52 25.82
N ASN A 869 81.17 42.24 24.75
CA ASN A 869 82.51 42.83 24.70
C ASN A 869 82.73 43.97 23.69
N THR A 870 83.84 44.66 23.91
CA THR A 870 84.23 45.95 23.32
C THR A 870 84.64 45.94 21.84
N ALA A 871 84.31 47.05 21.17
CA ALA A 871 85.12 47.75 20.16
C ALA A 871 85.52 47.07 18.84
N ASN A 872 85.15 47.69 17.71
CA ASN A 872 86.10 48.58 17.01
C ASN A 872 85.41 49.63 16.12
N ILE A 873 86.13 50.68 15.72
CA ILE A 873 85.62 51.84 14.95
C ILE A 873 85.93 51.67 13.45
N LYS A 874 84.95 51.92 12.57
CA LYS A 874 85.21 52.45 11.22
C LYS A 874 83.99 53.07 10.49
N LEU A 875 84.09 54.37 10.28
CA LEU A 875 83.43 55.18 9.24
C LEU A 875 84.41 55.35 8.05
N PRO A 876 84.04 55.98 6.91
CA PRO A 876 82.73 56.13 6.26
C PRO A 876 82.76 55.78 4.75
N SER A 877 81.62 55.85 4.05
CA SER A 877 81.58 56.40 2.68
C SER A 877 80.19 56.94 2.30
N THR A 878 80.16 58.14 1.72
CA THR A 878 78.95 58.83 1.24
C THR A 878 78.82 58.72 -0.28
N SER A 879 77.60 58.63 -0.80
CA SER A 879 77.29 59.03 -2.19
C SER A 879 75.88 59.61 -2.30
N SER A 880 75.78 60.86 -2.74
CA SER A 880 74.52 61.57 -2.97
C SER A 880 74.04 61.42 -4.42
N ASN A 881 72.72 61.30 -4.61
CA ASN A 881 71.89 62.01 -5.61
C ASN A 881 70.48 61.37 -5.66
N GLY A 882 69.38 62.08 -5.91
CA GLY A 882 69.23 63.53 -6.04
C GLY A 882 68.45 64.00 -7.27
N SER A 883 67.12 63.88 -7.25
CA SER A 883 66.23 64.64 -8.13
C SER A 883 64.79 64.71 -7.57
N MET A 884 64.27 65.92 -7.38
CA MET A 884 62.81 66.15 -7.33
C MET A 884 62.27 66.24 -8.75
N ASP A 885 60.99 65.88 -8.94
CA ASP A 885 60.11 66.60 -9.88
C ASP A 885 58.70 66.72 -9.27
N MET A 886 57.90 67.69 -9.72
CA MET A 886 56.71 68.17 -9.01
C MET A 886 55.59 68.58 -9.98
N GLY A 887 54.71 67.62 -10.32
CA GLY A 887 53.60 67.80 -11.27
C GLY A 887 52.22 67.88 -10.60
N ARG A 888 51.53 69.03 -10.74
CA ARG A 888 50.16 69.27 -10.21
C ARG A 888 49.11 69.44 -11.31
N SER A 889 48.03 68.64 -11.27
CA SER A 889 46.65 68.99 -11.68
C SER A 889 45.72 67.85 -11.21
N LYS A 890 44.56 68.02 -10.53
CA LYS A 890 43.32 68.77 -10.86
C LYS A 890 42.65 68.32 -12.18
N SER A 891 41.34 68.03 -12.25
CA SER A 891 40.30 68.02 -11.20
C SER A 891 39.05 67.19 -11.56
N GLU A 892 38.27 66.85 -10.51
CA GLU A 892 36.80 66.69 -10.47
C GLU A 892 36.05 65.80 -11.51
N ALA A 893 35.52 64.69 -10.98
CA ALA A 893 34.10 64.32 -11.14
C ALA A 893 33.61 63.79 -9.78
N ALA A 894 32.33 64.00 -9.43
CA ALA A 894 31.85 63.83 -8.06
C ALA A 894 30.71 62.80 -7.88
N ASN A 895 30.54 62.39 -6.62
CA ASN A 895 29.29 61.93 -6.00
C ASN A 895 28.82 60.47 -6.23
N ARG A 896 29.11 59.59 -5.27
CA ARG A 896 28.09 58.82 -4.52
C ARG A 896 28.67 57.91 -3.42
N PHE A 897 28.17 58.09 -2.18
CA PHE A 897 28.27 57.21 -0.98
C PHE A 897 29.71 56.81 -0.54
N ALA A 898 30.16 56.91 0.72
CA ALA A 898 29.56 56.54 2.02
C ALA A 898 29.27 55.03 2.14
N ASP A 899 29.53 54.32 3.23
CA ASP A 899 30.37 54.59 4.41
C ASP A 899 30.47 53.23 5.12
N ASP A 900 31.57 52.50 4.91
CA ASP A 900 31.82 51.20 5.52
C ASP A 900 33.07 51.33 6.41
N SER A 901 32.85 51.64 7.67
CA SER A 901 33.83 51.49 8.74
C SER A 901 33.55 50.21 9.52
N ASP A 902 34.59 49.44 9.80
CA ASP A 902 34.52 48.26 10.66
C ASP A 902 34.00 48.61 12.06
N GLU A 903 33.31 47.68 12.71
CA GLU A 903 33.78 47.03 13.95
C GLU A 903 32.77 45.96 14.43
N TRP A 904 33.29 44.89 15.03
CA TRP A 904 32.52 43.84 15.71
C TRP A 904 32.82 43.91 17.21
N GLU A 905 31.88 44.35 18.04
CA GLU A 905 31.91 44.04 19.49
C GLU A 905 30.55 44.31 20.16
N GLU A 906 30.07 43.35 20.94
CA GLU A 906 29.76 43.52 22.37
C GLU A 906 29.40 42.14 22.98
N PHE A 907 29.63 41.99 24.29
CA PHE A 907 29.43 40.76 25.08
C PHE A 907 28.78 41.09 26.43
#